data_AF-A0A2V3HU34-F1
#
_entry.id   AF-A0A2V3HU34-F1
#
_cell.length_a   1.000
_cell.length_b   1.000
_cell.length_c   1.000
_cell.angle_alpha   90.00
_cell.angle_beta   90.00
_cell.angle_gamma   90.00
#
_symmetry.space_group_name_H-M   'P 1'
#
loop_
_entity.id
_entity.type
_entity.pdbx_description
1 polymer ?
#
loop_
_entity_poly.entity_id
_entity_poly.type
_entity_poly.pdbx_seq_one_letter_code
_entity_poly.pdbx_strand_id
1 'polypeptide(L)'
;MGFTLDIADGLTGSQNYYPYMYWGYYWPSAYFGSGYQGGIFAPPEGFNGLWGYYNVCLSYAYRYQTPTPNGYRVSWPIVDTSSNSIAGVSAFIDVVHNGADYFGDRMDFVFRGGNSIQELMDASWGREFGKATIDNGVIDGSDTGVLLSGNWAAADFNDVVVNSPTDEGLLMAGSSATSIDGLTVNGGRYGIRMTQQASGRLGATNSVLDNQSQDGIVLSKKVNLDLGGTISNASNAGVNVLSSSTDDWSFDSLVLQDNSIGLLHSGSGSVTCTDCDTGGNAIDVTTSGTVEWVEGNIDITTVTASGSGLFKRARLLDLTITADTVAVAGAGVSLLDSDSRKVANGKTDANGVASGLKFYSHYVDASGHTVVNLAGYSMMTAAKVTYTSSVADFRYAVAGVTLVDQQGNSDTVPLVDNFDARICYSWSSASYNVLASCLGNLGTGASRDRYQRADCTTVGCAEITEYGYFAATPSNMQNIAVQIDSPYYYAPATGASFNGSTMIWTGFYNNEWSDLYVAYPYTGTVYTDDTFAAAIGPKGTEFMNFGYYGGYNYGNFELHDTDFINLGAIGSGYGYYNRNPVIHVTDSTIVSYSLIESLQSVYPEEICVQSAGNDYGDWIVDNNVFYDCEVAVMTYPNFYATSPAYSGTGTDATTAPTYRSGFT
;
A
#
# COMPACT_ATOMS: atom_id res chain seq x y z
N MET A 1 -11.97 3.78 28.60
CA MET A 1 -12.62 4.95 27.98
C MET A 1 -12.55 6.08 28.97
N GLY A 2 -11.92 7.20 28.61
CA GLY A 2 -11.79 8.32 29.53
C GLY A 2 -11.60 9.64 28.78
N PHE A 3 -12.10 10.72 29.37
CA PHE A 3 -11.65 12.09 29.18
C PHE A 3 -10.12 12.17 29.03
N THR A 4 -9.67 12.87 28.00
CA THR A 4 -8.25 13.12 27.73
C THR A 4 -7.98 14.61 27.85
N LEU A 5 -6.89 14.97 28.52
CA LEU A 5 -6.40 16.35 28.50
C LEU A 5 -5.49 16.50 27.28
N ASP A 6 -5.89 17.35 26.34
CA ASP A 6 -5.14 17.53 25.09
C ASP A 6 -4.02 18.57 25.28
N ILE A 7 -2.88 18.35 24.62
CA ILE A 7 -1.84 19.39 24.52
C ILE A 7 -2.38 20.46 23.56
N ALA A 8 -2.46 21.71 24.03
CA ALA A 8 -2.75 22.84 23.15
C ALA A 8 -1.48 23.27 22.40
N ASP A 9 -1.60 23.59 21.12
CA ASP A 9 -0.48 24.03 20.28
C ASP A 9 0.24 25.24 20.89
N GLY A 10 1.57 25.18 20.91
CA GLY A 10 2.44 26.22 21.47
C GLY A 10 2.84 26.04 22.95
N LEU A 11 2.40 24.97 23.61
CA LEU A 11 2.85 24.63 24.97
C LEU A 11 3.93 23.53 24.95
N THR A 12 5.07 23.79 25.61
CA THR A 12 6.06 22.74 25.88
C THR A 12 5.60 21.86 27.04
N GLY A 13 5.98 20.57 27.07
CA GLY A 13 5.57 19.64 28.14
C GLY A 13 5.87 20.13 29.57
N SER A 14 6.82 21.05 29.76
CA SER A 14 7.14 21.68 31.04
C SER A 14 6.20 22.80 31.50
N GLN A 15 5.35 23.34 30.61
CA GLN A 15 4.42 24.44 30.90
C GLN A 15 3.00 23.95 31.24
N ASN A 16 2.75 22.65 31.08
CA ASN A 16 1.47 22.02 31.39
C ASN A 16 1.45 21.61 32.88
N TYR A 17 1.07 22.52 33.77
CA TYR A 17 0.79 22.14 35.16
C TYR A 17 -0.52 21.35 35.18
N TYR A 18 -0.41 20.01 35.20
CA TYR A 18 -1.55 19.10 35.21
C TYR A 18 -2.63 19.54 36.22
N PRO A 19 -3.87 19.86 35.80
CA PRO A 19 -5.01 19.67 36.67
C PRO A 19 -5.11 18.17 37.02
N TYR A 20 -5.36 17.86 38.29
CA TYR A 20 -5.67 16.49 38.69
C TYR A 20 -7.11 16.20 38.27
N MET A 21 -7.27 15.27 37.33
CA MET A 21 -8.58 14.74 36.97
C MET A 21 -8.88 13.53 37.84
N TYR A 22 -9.97 13.59 38.60
CA TYR A 22 -10.45 12.51 39.43
C TYR A 22 -11.71 11.91 38.82
N TRP A 23 -11.60 10.64 38.45
CA TRP A 23 -12.73 9.81 38.03
C TRP A 23 -13.41 9.21 39.24
N GLY A 24 -14.69 9.52 39.41
CA GLY A 24 -15.37 9.19 40.66
C GLY A 24 -14.62 9.86 41.80
N TYR A 25 -14.66 11.19 41.84
CA TYR A 25 -14.19 11.90 43.03
C TYR A 25 -15.15 11.59 44.19
N TYR A 26 -14.62 11.53 45.41
CA TYR A 26 -15.44 11.34 46.61
C TYR A 26 -16.36 12.54 46.83
N TRP A 27 -17.62 12.40 46.41
CA TRP A 27 -18.62 13.45 46.35
C TRP A 27 -19.82 13.16 47.27
N PRO A 28 -19.65 13.16 48.60
CA PRO A 28 -20.71 12.76 49.51
C PRO A 28 -21.76 13.85 49.75
N SER A 29 -22.99 13.42 49.99
CA SER A 29 -24.11 14.30 50.34
C SER A 29 -23.86 15.15 51.59
N ALA A 30 -22.97 14.72 52.49
CA ALA A 30 -22.57 15.50 53.67
C ALA A 30 -21.79 16.78 53.32
N TYR A 31 -21.04 16.79 52.21
CA TYR A 31 -20.25 17.94 51.76
C TYR A 31 -20.88 18.71 50.61
N PHE A 32 -21.75 18.06 49.81
CA PHE A 32 -22.30 18.65 48.58
C PHE A 32 -23.83 18.57 48.48
N GLY A 33 -24.51 18.00 49.49
CA GLY A 33 -25.97 17.93 49.54
C GLY A 33 -26.62 19.23 50.01
N SER A 34 -27.91 19.19 50.35
CA SER A 34 -28.72 20.38 50.67
C SER A 34 -28.16 21.28 51.78
N GLY A 35 -27.27 20.76 52.63
CA GLY A 35 -26.59 21.53 53.69
C GLY A 35 -25.43 22.40 53.21
N TYR A 36 -24.89 22.20 52.00
CA TYR A 36 -23.77 22.97 51.44
C TYR A 36 -24.23 23.81 50.26
N GLN A 37 -24.17 25.14 50.41
CA GLN A 37 -24.66 26.12 49.41
C GLN A 37 -26.07 25.81 48.87
N GLY A 38 -26.96 25.24 49.70
CA GLY A 38 -28.32 24.89 49.29
C GLY A 38 -28.43 23.65 48.40
N GLY A 39 -27.36 22.86 48.26
CA GLY A 39 -27.33 21.66 47.42
C GLY A 39 -27.15 21.96 45.93
N ILE A 40 -26.63 23.13 45.57
CA ILE A 40 -26.41 23.51 44.17
C ILE A 40 -25.46 22.56 43.43
N PHE A 41 -24.58 21.88 44.17
CA PHE A 41 -23.62 20.89 43.64
C PHE A 41 -24.11 19.45 43.77
N ALA A 42 -25.40 19.24 44.06
CA ALA A 42 -26.00 17.92 44.06
C ALA A 42 -26.18 17.44 42.60
N PRO A 43 -25.71 16.23 42.26
CA PRO A 43 -25.89 15.70 40.90
C PRO A 43 -27.38 15.59 40.55
N PRO A 44 -27.81 15.94 39.33
CA PRO A 44 -29.21 15.85 38.91
C PRO A 44 -29.81 14.45 39.05
N GLU A 45 -29.00 13.41 38.86
CA GLU A 45 -29.35 12.01 39.03
C GLU A 45 -29.33 11.54 40.50
N GLY A 46 -28.95 12.42 41.42
CA GLY A 46 -28.73 12.10 42.83
C GLY A 46 -27.35 11.51 43.10
N PHE A 47 -27.05 11.32 44.38
CA PHE A 47 -25.78 10.76 44.86
C PHE A 47 -25.72 9.24 44.59
N ASN A 48 -24.92 8.84 43.59
CA ASN A 48 -24.84 7.48 43.04
C ASN A 48 -23.40 6.92 43.05
N GLY A 49 -23.22 5.67 42.61
CA GLY A 49 -21.93 4.99 42.59
C GLY A 49 -21.60 4.29 43.93
N LEU A 50 -20.34 3.94 44.16
CA LEU A 50 -19.93 3.19 45.35
C LEU A 50 -20.29 3.98 46.63
N TRP A 51 -21.12 3.38 47.49
CA TRP A 51 -21.68 4.03 48.69
C TRP A 51 -22.45 5.34 48.44
N GLY A 52 -22.88 5.59 47.19
CA GLY A 52 -23.57 6.82 46.81
C GLY A 52 -22.66 8.04 46.68
N TYR A 53 -21.34 7.88 46.52
CA TYR A 53 -20.40 9.00 46.59
C TYR A 53 -19.54 9.22 45.34
N TYR A 54 -19.71 8.44 44.28
CA TYR A 54 -18.69 8.35 43.22
C TYR A 54 -19.28 8.42 41.80
N ASN A 55 -20.27 9.29 41.59
CA ASN A 55 -20.87 9.55 40.27
C ASN A 55 -20.51 10.90 39.65
N VAL A 56 -19.60 11.66 40.27
CA VAL A 56 -19.13 12.96 39.74
C VAL A 56 -17.69 12.82 39.23
N CYS A 57 -17.44 13.39 38.05
CA CYS A 57 -16.09 13.57 37.51
C CYS A 57 -15.62 15.00 37.81
N LEU A 58 -14.44 15.13 38.42
CA LEU A 58 -13.87 16.43 38.80
C LEU A 58 -12.56 16.67 38.05
N SER A 59 -12.44 17.82 37.40
CA SER A 59 -11.16 18.37 36.95
C SER A 59 -10.75 19.48 37.91
N TYR A 60 -9.66 19.28 38.66
CA TYR A 60 -9.24 20.19 39.73
C TYR A 60 -7.78 20.62 39.57
N ALA A 61 -7.52 21.93 39.52
CA ALA A 61 -6.18 22.50 39.52
C ALA A 61 -5.80 23.02 40.92
N TYR A 62 -4.68 22.52 41.48
CA TYR A 62 -4.14 22.98 42.77
C TYR A 62 -3.48 24.38 42.71
N ARG A 63 -3.16 24.89 41.51
CA ARG A 63 -2.52 26.19 41.31
C ARG A 63 -3.26 27.02 40.25
N TYR A 64 -3.40 28.31 40.52
CA TYR A 64 -4.19 29.31 39.78
C TYR A 64 -3.61 29.76 38.42
N GLN A 65 -2.85 28.91 37.71
CA GLN A 65 -2.29 29.29 36.42
C GLN A 65 -2.81 28.37 35.33
N THR A 66 -3.81 28.86 34.62
CA THR A 66 -4.14 28.42 33.26
C THR A 66 -3.00 28.85 32.34
N PRO A 67 -2.49 27.99 31.44
CA PRO A 67 -1.44 28.39 30.50
C PRO A 67 -1.94 29.58 29.67
N THR A 68 -1.26 30.71 29.79
CA THR A 68 -1.48 31.86 28.92
C THR A 68 -0.70 31.65 27.63
N PRO A 69 -1.30 31.81 26.44
CA PRO A 69 -2.64 32.36 26.17
C PRO A 69 -3.78 31.32 25.97
N ASN A 70 -3.51 30.00 26.01
CA ASN A 70 -4.33 29.01 25.30
C ASN A 70 -5.34 28.17 26.13
N GLY A 71 -5.46 28.34 27.45
CA GLY A 71 -6.49 27.62 28.21
C GLY A 71 -6.19 26.12 28.43
N TYR A 72 -7.17 25.36 28.95
CA TYR A 72 -7.13 23.88 29.00
C TYR A 72 -8.16 23.28 28.03
N ARG A 73 -7.83 22.17 27.36
CA ARG A 73 -8.74 21.42 26.48
C ARG A 73 -8.95 20.01 27.03
N VAL A 74 -10.22 19.62 27.19
CA VAL A 74 -10.62 18.28 27.66
C VAL A 74 -11.50 17.63 26.60
N SER A 75 -11.05 16.52 26.04
CA SER A 75 -11.82 15.72 25.08
C SER A 75 -12.65 14.66 25.79
N TRP A 76 -13.92 14.54 25.41
CA TRP A 76 -14.88 13.59 25.95
C TRP A 76 -14.82 12.25 25.19
N PRO A 77 -15.03 11.10 25.85
CA PRO A 77 -15.08 9.83 25.13
C PRO A 77 -16.24 9.83 24.12
N ILE A 78 -16.04 9.14 23.00
CA ILE A 78 -17.10 8.95 22.00
C ILE A 78 -18.26 8.19 22.67
N VAL A 79 -19.45 8.78 22.58
CA VAL A 79 -20.69 8.16 23.05
C VAL A 79 -21.39 7.56 21.85
N ASP A 80 -21.49 6.23 21.82
CA ASP A 80 -22.28 5.53 20.82
C ASP A 80 -23.77 5.69 21.13
N THR A 81 -24.48 6.41 20.27
CA THR A 81 -25.92 6.64 20.36
C THR A 81 -26.73 5.81 19.34
N SER A 82 -26.13 4.79 18.72
CA SER A 82 -26.75 4.00 17.66
C SER A 82 -27.93 3.14 18.11
N SER A 83 -28.08 2.90 19.41
CA SER A 83 -29.21 2.12 19.94
C SER A 83 -30.51 2.92 19.90
N ASN A 84 -31.53 2.34 19.27
CA ASN A 84 -32.90 2.87 19.22
C ASN A 84 -33.56 3.04 20.60
N SER A 85 -32.95 2.51 21.67
CA SER A 85 -33.39 2.69 23.05
C SER A 85 -32.92 4.01 23.69
N ILE A 86 -32.02 4.75 23.04
CA ILE A 86 -31.47 6.01 23.53
C ILE A 86 -32.37 7.15 23.07
N ALA A 87 -33.13 7.73 24.01
CA ALA A 87 -34.02 8.85 23.74
C ALA A 87 -33.29 10.22 23.71
N GLY A 88 -32.05 10.28 24.19
CA GLY A 88 -31.22 11.48 24.21
C GLY A 88 -29.99 11.32 25.11
N VAL A 89 -29.03 12.24 24.96
CA VAL A 89 -27.84 12.37 25.80
C VAL A 89 -27.84 13.77 26.39
N SER A 90 -27.66 13.86 27.71
CA SER A 90 -27.60 15.14 28.45
C SER A 90 -26.27 15.26 29.17
N ALA A 91 -25.63 16.42 29.08
CA ALA A 91 -24.46 16.78 29.87
C ALA A 91 -24.81 17.92 30.83
N PHE A 92 -24.45 17.77 32.10
CA PHE A 92 -24.60 18.80 33.11
C PHE A 92 -23.20 19.26 33.52
N ILE A 93 -22.89 20.53 33.28
CA ILE A 93 -21.60 21.12 33.67
C ILE A 93 -21.84 22.31 34.57
N ASP A 94 -21.06 22.37 35.65
CA ASP A 94 -20.96 23.50 36.54
C ASP A 94 -19.55 24.10 36.46
N VAL A 95 -19.45 25.43 36.41
CA VAL A 95 -18.17 26.16 36.36
C VAL A 95 -18.07 27.05 37.57
N VAL A 96 -17.06 26.77 38.39
CA VAL A 96 -16.85 27.47 39.65
C VAL A 96 -15.54 28.26 39.57
N HIS A 97 -15.65 29.59 39.62
CA HIS A 97 -14.51 30.48 39.76
C HIS A 97 -14.05 30.51 41.22
N ASN A 98 -12.73 30.41 41.47
CA ASN A 98 -12.18 30.49 42.82
C ASN A 98 -11.45 31.83 43.03
N GLY A 99 -12.10 32.74 43.75
CA GLY A 99 -11.57 34.06 44.06
C GLY A 99 -12.50 35.17 43.55
N ALA A 100 -12.09 36.41 43.73
CA ALA A 100 -12.70 37.56 43.08
C ALA A 100 -11.59 38.23 42.27
N ASP A 101 -11.24 37.65 41.14
CA ASP A 101 -10.36 38.31 40.17
C ASP A 101 -11.20 38.94 39.05
N TYR A 102 -10.70 40.02 38.46
CA TYR A 102 -11.44 40.83 37.49
C TYR A 102 -11.41 40.23 36.06
N PHE A 103 -11.07 38.95 35.92
CA PHE A 103 -11.04 38.27 34.62
C PHE A 103 -12.30 37.44 34.44
N GLY A 104 -12.90 37.50 33.24
CA GLY A 104 -14.06 36.66 32.91
C GLY A 104 -13.60 35.24 32.61
N ASP A 105 -14.12 34.25 33.34
CA ASP A 105 -13.99 32.85 32.95
C ASP A 105 -14.80 32.58 31.68
N ARG A 106 -14.20 31.85 30.74
CA ARG A 106 -14.85 31.40 29.50
C ARG A 106 -14.74 29.89 29.38
N MET A 107 -15.88 29.24 29.23
CA MET A 107 -15.97 27.82 28.90
C MET A 107 -16.74 27.69 27.58
N ASP A 108 -16.12 27.02 26.60
CA ASP A 108 -16.73 26.71 25.31
C ASP A 108 -16.98 25.20 25.25
N PHE A 109 -18.16 24.79 24.74
CA PHE A 109 -18.46 23.39 24.42
C PHE A 109 -18.62 23.19 22.92
N VAL A 110 -18.11 22.07 22.42
CA VAL A 110 -18.29 21.64 21.04
C VAL A 110 -18.83 20.22 21.07
N PHE A 111 -20.07 20.03 20.61
CA PHE A 111 -20.65 18.71 20.38
C PHE A 111 -20.52 18.37 18.89
N ARG A 112 -20.13 17.14 18.58
CA ARG A 112 -19.93 16.66 17.20
C ARG A 112 -20.54 15.27 17.06
N GLY A 113 -21.13 15.00 15.90
CA GLY A 113 -21.74 13.71 15.57
C GLY A 113 -21.28 13.24 14.19
N GLY A 114 -21.36 11.92 13.96
CA GLY A 114 -21.01 11.27 12.71
C GLY A 114 -21.73 9.93 12.62
N ASN A 115 -21.89 9.42 11.40
CA ASN A 115 -22.58 8.15 11.14
C ASN A 115 -21.65 6.94 11.32
N SER A 116 -20.33 7.17 11.44
CA SER A 116 -19.33 6.14 11.73
C SER A 116 -18.19 6.69 12.59
N ILE A 117 -17.44 5.78 13.23
CA ILE A 117 -16.23 6.14 13.96
C ILE A 117 -15.18 6.74 13.00
N GLN A 118 -15.05 6.21 11.79
CA GLN A 118 -14.06 6.67 10.81
C GLN A 118 -14.32 8.12 10.38
N GLU A 119 -15.58 8.47 10.13
CA GLU A 119 -15.99 9.86 9.84
C GLU A 119 -15.63 10.80 11.01
N LEU A 120 -15.79 10.34 12.26
CA LEU A 120 -15.36 11.10 13.43
C LEU A 120 -13.83 11.14 13.61
N MET A 121 -13.07 10.23 13.01
CA MET A 121 -11.60 10.20 13.11
C MET A 121 -10.94 11.01 11.99
N ASP A 122 -11.57 11.05 10.80
CA ASP A 122 -11.08 11.76 9.61
C ASP A 122 -11.52 13.23 9.57
N ALA A 123 -12.56 13.59 10.30
CA ALA A 123 -13.06 14.95 10.35
C ALA A 123 -12.09 15.93 11.05
N SER A 124 -11.93 17.11 10.46
CA SER A 124 -11.04 18.17 10.95
C SER A 124 -11.63 18.90 12.17
N TRP A 125 -11.30 18.46 13.38
CA TRP A 125 -11.86 19.02 14.61
C TRP A 125 -11.09 20.22 15.17
N GLY A 126 -11.08 21.32 14.41
CA GLY A 126 -10.58 22.63 14.83
C GLY A 126 -11.63 23.52 15.50
N ARG A 127 -11.20 24.59 16.18
CA ARG A 127 -12.09 25.59 16.79
C ARG A 127 -12.71 26.46 15.68
N GLU A 128 -13.92 26.14 15.23
CA GLU A 128 -14.63 26.88 14.19
C GLU A 128 -15.63 27.87 14.81
N PHE A 129 -15.14 29.00 15.33
CA PHE A 129 -16.00 30.16 15.50
C PHE A 129 -16.06 30.90 14.16
N GLY A 130 -17.03 30.54 13.32
CA GLY A 130 -17.30 31.18 12.03
C GLY A 130 -16.18 30.98 11.02
N LYS A 131 -16.33 30.00 10.12
CA LYS A 131 -15.50 29.95 8.92
C LYS A 131 -15.88 31.14 8.04
N ALA A 132 -14.93 32.00 7.73
CA ALA A 132 -15.18 33.11 6.81
C ALA A 132 -15.39 32.54 5.41
N THR A 133 -16.48 32.91 4.75
CA THR A 133 -16.73 32.57 3.35
C THR A 133 -16.57 33.83 2.51
N ILE A 134 -15.76 33.76 1.45
CA ILE A 134 -15.52 34.83 0.51
C ILE A 134 -15.89 34.32 -0.88
N ASP A 135 -17.03 34.79 -1.39
CA ASP A 135 -17.56 34.41 -2.69
C ASP A 135 -17.45 35.56 -3.68
N ASN A 136 -17.03 35.28 -4.92
CA ASN A 136 -16.98 36.24 -6.03
C ASN A 136 -16.19 37.52 -5.69
N GLY A 137 -15.13 37.38 -4.88
CA GLY A 137 -14.30 38.48 -4.42
C GLY A 137 -13.29 38.91 -5.48
N VAL A 138 -13.00 40.22 -5.56
CA VAL A 138 -11.90 40.76 -6.37
C VAL A 138 -10.93 41.51 -5.46
N ILE A 139 -9.65 41.18 -5.57
CA ILE A 139 -8.55 41.77 -4.81
C ILE A 139 -7.57 42.40 -5.80
N ASP A 140 -7.48 43.73 -5.82
CA ASP A 140 -6.60 44.49 -6.73
C ASP A 140 -5.52 45.25 -5.94
N GLY A 141 -4.28 45.24 -6.44
CA GLY A 141 -3.21 46.12 -5.96
C GLY A 141 -2.71 45.82 -4.54
N SER A 142 -2.80 44.57 -4.10
CA SER A 142 -2.25 44.11 -2.83
C SER A 142 -0.77 43.71 -2.95
N ASP A 143 -0.05 43.64 -1.84
CA ASP A 143 1.27 42.98 -1.84
C ASP A 143 1.11 41.45 -1.89
N THR A 144 0.28 40.93 -0.99
CA THR A 144 -0.20 39.55 -0.98
C THR A 144 -1.72 39.57 -1.11
N GLY A 145 -2.30 38.80 -2.03
CA GLY A 145 -3.75 38.69 -2.20
C GLY A 145 -4.43 38.08 -0.98
N VAL A 146 -4.14 36.80 -0.73
CA VAL A 146 -4.65 36.04 0.41
C VAL A 146 -3.49 35.60 1.30
N LEU A 147 -3.50 36.04 2.56
CA LEU A 147 -2.51 35.61 3.56
C LEU A 147 -3.14 34.64 4.56
N LEU A 148 -2.76 33.37 4.48
CA LEU A 148 -3.11 32.35 5.48
C LEU A 148 -1.98 32.31 6.53
N SER A 149 -2.23 32.90 7.70
CA SER A 149 -1.21 33.06 8.76
C SER A 149 -1.75 32.75 10.15
N GLY A 150 -0.84 32.63 11.13
CA GLY A 150 -1.18 32.31 12.51
C GLY A 150 -1.26 30.81 12.79
N ASN A 151 -1.79 30.46 13.96
CA ASN A 151 -1.80 29.07 14.46
C ASN A 151 -2.89 28.20 13.83
N TRP A 152 -3.96 28.79 13.28
CA TRP A 152 -5.04 28.07 12.59
C TRP A 152 -5.91 29.03 11.77
N ALA A 153 -5.61 29.21 10.48
CA ALA A 153 -6.41 29.97 9.53
C ALA A 153 -7.45 29.06 8.85
N ALA A 154 -8.74 29.38 8.94
CA ALA A 154 -9.81 28.62 8.29
C ALA A 154 -10.76 29.56 7.55
N ALA A 155 -10.91 29.35 6.24
CA ALA A 155 -11.82 30.10 5.39
C ALA A 155 -12.25 29.23 4.19
N ASP A 156 -13.37 29.61 3.57
CA ASP A 156 -13.79 29.11 2.26
C ASP A 156 -13.73 30.26 1.27
N PHE A 157 -13.12 30.00 0.12
CA PHE A 157 -13.09 30.93 -1.00
C PHE A 157 -13.77 30.28 -2.19
N ASN A 158 -14.69 31.00 -2.82
CA ASN A 158 -15.32 30.57 -4.07
C ASN A 158 -15.22 31.69 -5.10
N ASP A 159 -14.66 31.41 -6.27
CA ASP A 159 -14.56 32.36 -7.39
C ASP A 159 -13.87 33.69 -7.01
N VAL A 160 -12.71 33.61 -6.35
CA VAL A 160 -11.95 34.79 -5.93
C VAL A 160 -10.86 35.14 -6.95
N VAL A 161 -10.82 36.39 -7.39
CA VAL A 161 -9.84 36.90 -8.35
C VAL A 161 -8.86 37.84 -7.64
N VAL A 162 -7.57 37.59 -7.80
CA VAL A 162 -6.47 38.43 -7.34
C VAL A 162 -5.73 38.99 -8.54
N ASN A 163 -5.76 40.31 -8.74
CA ASN A 163 -5.08 40.96 -9.86
C ASN A 163 -3.85 41.75 -9.41
N SER A 164 -2.75 41.46 -10.10
CA SER A 164 -1.47 42.14 -9.99
C SER A 164 -0.99 42.33 -8.54
N PRO A 165 -0.94 41.26 -7.71
CA PRO A 165 -0.30 41.37 -6.42
C PRO A 165 1.19 41.71 -6.62
N THR A 166 1.82 42.44 -5.68
CA THR A 166 3.27 42.71 -5.76
C THR A 166 4.06 41.40 -5.64
N ASP A 167 3.62 40.51 -4.74
CA ASP A 167 4.35 39.31 -4.33
C ASP A 167 3.57 38.04 -4.64
N GLU A 168 2.59 37.66 -3.82
CA GLU A 168 1.87 36.39 -3.96
C GLU A 168 0.36 36.58 -4.14
N GLY A 169 -0.25 35.79 -5.02
CA GLY A 169 -1.70 35.65 -5.06
C GLY A 169 -2.23 35.08 -3.75
N LEU A 170 -1.62 33.98 -3.29
CA LEU A 170 -1.85 33.39 -1.98
C LEU A 170 -0.52 33.03 -1.30
N LEU A 171 -0.35 33.47 -0.07
CA LEU A 171 0.76 33.08 0.80
C LEU A 171 0.25 32.25 1.97
N MET A 172 0.74 31.01 2.08
CA MET A 172 0.58 30.22 3.29
C MET A 172 1.81 30.39 4.19
N ALA A 173 1.63 31.10 5.29
CA ALA A 173 2.67 31.45 6.25
C ALA A 173 2.42 30.89 7.67
N GLY A 174 1.36 30.11 7.88
CA GLY A 174 1.06 29.46 9.15
C GLY A 174 0.27 28.17 8.94
N SER A 175 -0.43 27.72 9.98
CA SER A 175 -1.28 26.54 9.87
C SER A 175 -2.64 26.90 9.28
N SER A 176 -3.17 26.11 8.35
CA SER A 176 -4.49 26.34 7.77
C SER A 176 -5.37 25.10 7.65
N ALA A 177 -6.68 25.34 7.55
CA ALA A 177 -7.69 24.39 7.10
C ALA A 177 -8.64 25.14 6.15
N THR A 178 -8.14 25.44 4.95
CA THR A 178 -8.80 26.30 3.97
C THR A 178 -9.16 25.49 2.73
N SER A 179 -10.36 25.72 2.19
CA SER A 179 -10.77 25.24 0.87
C SER A 179 -10.97 26.43 -0.04
N ILE A 180 -10.49 26.31 -1.27
CA ILE A 180 -10.60 27.32 -2.30
C ILE A 180 -11.03 26.62 -3.57
N ASP A 181 -12.15 27.09 -4.12
CA ASP A 181 -12.63 26.69 -5.44
C ASP A 181 -12.63 27.91 -6.35
N GLY A 182 -11.96 27.85 -7.49
CA GLY A 182 -11.95 28.95 -8.46
C GLY A 182 -11.06 30.15 -8.08
N LEU A 183 -9.90 29.95 -7.43
CA LEU A 183 -8.94 31.04 -7.24
C LEU A 183 -8.31 31.42 -8.59
N THR A 184 -8.50 32.66 -9.02
CA THR A 184 -7.79 33.23 -10.17
C THR A 184 -6.72 34.20 -9.69
N VAL A 185 -5.46 34.02 -10.10
CA VAL A 185 -4.36 34.96 -9.82
C VAL A 185 -3.76 35.43 -11.14
N ASN A 186 -3.90 36.73 -11.43
CA ASN A 186 -3.36 37.35 -12.64
C ASN A 186 -2.15 38.21 -12.28
N GLY A 187 -0.93 37.72 -12.53
CA GLY A 187 0.31 38.41 -12.19
C GLY A 187 0.92 37.98 -10.84
N GLY A 188 1.80 38.83 -10.29
CA GLY A 188 2.57 38.55 -9.07
C GLY A 188 3.94 37.94 -9.31
N ARG A 189 4.72 37.79 -8.23
CA ARG A 189 5.91 36.94 -8.22
C ARG A 189 5.50 35.47 -8.20
N TYR A 190 4.52 35.13 -7.36
CA TYR A 190 4.02 33.78 -7.19
C TYR A 190 2.50 33.73 -7.23
N GLY A 191 1.94 32.64 -7.78
CA GLY A 191 0.50 32.39 -7.71
C GLY A 191 0.13 31.94 -6.30
N ILE A 192 0.71 30.82 -5.88
CA ILE A 192 0.60 30.26 -4.54
C ILE A 192 2.00 29.99 -3.97
N ARG A 193 2.29 30.42 -2.74
CA ARG A 193 3.57 30.14 -2.09
C ARG A 193 3.40 29.61 -0.67
N MET A 194 4.20 28.61 -0.33
CA MET A 194 4.30 28.09 1.03
C MET A 194 5.62 28.49 1.70
N THR A 195 5.55 29.06 2.90
CA THR A 195 6.75 29.29 3.73
C THR A 195 7.10 28.05 4.56
N GLN A 196 8.26 28.08 5.24
CA GLN A 196 8.65 27.01 6.18
C GLN A 196 7.71 26.87 7.40
N GLN A 197 6.89 27.89 7.68
CA GLN A 197 5.86 27.85 8.73
C GLN A 197 4.55 27.20 8.23
N ALA A 198 4.52 26.87 6.93
CA ALA A 198 3.57 26.03 6.21
C ALA A 198 2.95 24.86 6.99
N SER A 199 1.67 24.78 7.36
CA SER A 199 1.12 23.50 7.88
C SER A 199 -0.39 23.36 7.69
N GLY A 200 -0.90 22.13 7.87
CA GLY A 200 -2.33 21.84 7.79
C GLY A 200 -2.77 21.43 6.39
N ARG A 201 -3.91 21.97 5.93
CA ARG A 201 -4.54 21.66 4.63
C ARG A 201 -4.81 22.91 3.81
N LEU A 202 -4.59 22.80 2.50
CA LEU A 202 -5.05 23.72 1.47
C LEU A 202 -5.75 22.92 0.36
N GLY A 203 -7.06 23.09 0.23
CA GLY A 203 -7.73 22.79 -1.04
C GLY A 203 -7.67 24.02 -1.92
N ALA A 204 -7.17 23.87 -3.15
CA ALA A 204 -7.11 24.89 -4.19
C ALA A 204 -7.50 24.24 -5.53
N THR A 205 -8.77 23.91 -5.66
CA THR A 205 -9.34 23.28 -6.86
C THR A 205 -9.77 24.34 -7.86
N ASN A 206 -9.80 23.96 -9.15
CA ASN A 206 -10.19 24.85 -10.25
C ASN A 206 -9.44 26.20 -10.26
N SER A 207 -8.20 26.22 -9.78
CA SER A 207 -7.39 27.43 -9.70
C SER A 207 -6.86 27.82 -11.09
N VAL A 208 -6.79 29.12 -11.37
CA VAL A 208 -6.17 29.69 -12.56
C VAL A 208 -5.05 30.61 -12.13
N LEU A 209 -3.81 30.16 -12.26
CA LEU A 209 -2.62 30.94 -11.92
C LEU A 209 -1.95 31.38 -13.22
N ASP A 210 -2.04 32.66 -13.55
CA ASP A 210 -1.58 33.19 -14.84
C ASP A 210 -0.57 34.33 -14.70
N ASN A 211 0.45 34.31 -15.56
CA ASN A 211 1.40 35.41 -15.76
C ASN A 211 2.25 35.75 -14.51
N GLN A 212 2.67 34.74 -13.75
CA GLN A 212 3.60 34.93 -12.64
C GLN A 212 5.00 35.28 -13.15
N SER A 213 5.63 36.29 -12.54
CA SER A 213 7.00 36.71 -12.87
C SER A 213 8.08 35.77 -12.31
N GLN A 214 7.71 34.82 -11.45
CA GLN A 214 8.56 33.70 -11.06
C GLN A 214 7.80 32.38 -11.25
N ASP A 215 7.31 31.76 -10.19
CA ASP A 215 6.69 30.43 -10.23
C ASP A 215 5.18 30.51 -10.04
N GLY A 216 4.43 29.61 -10.69
CA GLY A 216 2.98 29.48 -10.44
C GLY A 216 2.70 29.05 -9.00
N ILE A 217 3.27 27.91 -8.59
CA ILE A 217 3.23 27.43 -7.21
C ILE A 217 4.63 27.06 -6.68
N VAL A 218 4.89 27.36 -5.41
CA VAL A 218 6.13 26.99 -4.72
C VAL A 218 5.86 26.13 -3.50
N LEU A 219 6.44 24.93 -3.49
CA LEU A 219 6.26 23.88 -2.49
C LEU A 219 7.56 23.62 -1.75
N SER A 220 7.54 23.76 -0.42
CA SER A 220 8.76 23.75 0.41
C SER A 220 8.79 22.68 1.50
N LYS A 221 7.62 22.19 1.93
CA LYS A 221 7.41 21.20 3.01
C LYS A 221 5.97 20.65 2.94
N LYS A 222 5.71 19.52 3.60
CA LYS A 222 4.39 18.88 3.60
C LYS A 222 3.30 19.80 4.11
N VAL A 223 2.29 19.94 3.26
CA VAL A 223 0.95 20.41 3.58
C VAL A 223 0.02 19.42 2.90
N ASN A 224 -1.14 19.14 3.47
CA ASN A 224 -2.18 18.40 2.76
C ASN A 224 -2.72 19.32 1.66
N LEU A 225 -2.09 19.29 0.50
CA LEU A 225 -2.44 20.09 -0.66
C LEU A 225 -3.31 19.26 -1.60
N ASP A 226 -4.43 19.85 -1.99
CA ASP A 226 -5.28 19.37 -3.07
C ASP A 226 -5.34 20.49 -4.10
N LEU A 227 -4.54 20.38 -5.16
CA LEU A 227 -4.36 21.42 -6.17
C LEU A 227 -4.89 20.92 -7.51
N GLY A 228 -5.80 21.68 -8.12
CA GLY A 228 -6.29 21.42 -9.47
C GLY A 228 -6.52 22.72 -10.24
N GLY A 229 -6.56 22.62 -11.57
CA GLY A 229 -6.81 23.74 -12.48
C GLY A 229 -5.67 23.97 -13.48
N THR A 230 -5.43 25.23 -13.83
CA THR A 230 -4.48 25.63 -14.88
C THR A 230 -3.44 26.60 -14.34
N ILE A 231 -2.17 26.33 -14.63
CA ILE A 231 -1.04 27.23 -14.37
C ILE A 231 -0.40 27.61 -15.68
N SER A 232 -0.40 28.91 -16.00
CA SER A 232 0.09 29.41 -17.28
C SER A 232 0.98 30.63 -17.21
N ASN A 233 1.83 30.78 -18.21
CA ASN A 233 2.67 31.96 -18.41
C ASN A 233 3.58 32.30 -17.20
N ALA A 234 3.96 31.31 -16.39
CA ALA A 234 4.96 31.51 -15.36
C ALA A 234 6.35 31.70 -15.99
N SER A 235 7.05 32.76 -15.59
CA SER A 235 8.37 33.10 -16.12
C SER A 235 9.45 32.08 -15.75
N ASN A 236 9.23 31.30 -14.68
CA ASN A 236 10.05 30.14 -14.32
C ASN A 236 9.19 28.85 -14.36
N ALA A 237 8.87 28.24 -13.22
CA ALA A 237 8.15 26.97 -13.22
C ALA A 237 6.66 27.14 -12.96
N GLY A 238 5.81 26.34 -13.61
CA GLY A 238 4.40 26.21 -13.23
C GLY A 238 4.29 25.66 -11.80
N VAL A 239 4.94 24.52 -11.56
CA VAL A 239 5.12 23.93 -10.22
C VAL A 239 6.59 23.90 -9.85
N ASN A 240 6.97 24.47 -8.71
CA ASN A 240 8.33 24.45 -8.18
C ASN A 240 8.39 23.76 -6.81
N VAL A 241 8.89 22.52 -6.78
CA VAL A 241 9.21 21.80 -5.54
C VAL A 241 10.66 22.09 -5.16
N LEU A 242 10.82 22.82 -4.07
CA LEU A 242 12.14 23.25 -3.61
C LEU A 242 12.97 22.07 -3.09
N SER A 243 14.30 22.22 -3.14
CA SER A 243 15.25 21.24 -2.61
C SER A 243 15.18 21.00 -1.11
N SER A 244 14.48 21.86 -0.37
CA SER A 244 14.20 21.67 1.05
C SER A 244 13.06 20.68 1.32
N SER A 245 12.26 20.36 0.30
CA SER A 245 11.13 19.44 0.45
C SER A 245 11.61 18.00 0.42
N THR A 246 11.26 17.25 1.46
CA THR A 246 11.50 15.81 1.59
C THR A 246 10.22 15.00 1.43
N ASP A 247 9.13 15.66 1.05
CA ASP A 247 7.78 15.12 1.08
C ASP A 247 7.33 14.73 -0.31
N ASP A 248 6.48 13.71 -0.36
CA ASP A 248 5.81 13.32 -1.60
C ASP A 248 4.69 14.28 -1.95
N TRP A 249 4.57 14.58 -3.24
CA TRP A 249 3.52 15.42 -3.82
C TRP A 249 2.73 14.64 -4.86
N SER A 250 1.41 14.82 -4.87
CA SER A 250 0.53 14.21 -5.87
C SER A 250 -0.35 15.29 -6.48
N PHE A 251 -0.48 15.27 -7.79
CA PHE A 251 -1.36 16.14 -8.57
C PHE A 251 -2.26 15.28 -9.44
N ASP A 252 -3.51 15.70 -9.56
CA ASP A 252 -4.52 15.07 -10.41
C ASP A 252 -5.09 16.12 -11.35
N SER A 253 -5.07 15.83 -12.65
CA SER A 253 -5.72 16.65 -13.68
C SER A 253 -5.24 18.11 -13.75
N LEU A 254 -3.96 18.36 -13.44
CA LEU A 254 -3.35 19.69 -13.49
C LEU A 254 -2.91 20.03 -14.92
N VAL A 255 -3.22 21.24 -15.39
CA VAL A 255 -2.77 21.75 -16.70
C VAL A 255 -1.63 22.75 -16.51
N LEU A 256 -0.47 22.47 -17.09
CA LEU A 256 0.74 23.28 -17.02
C LEU A 256 1.12 23.76 -18.43
N GLN A 257 0.77 25.00 -18.77
CA GLN A 257 0.92 25.48 -20.15
C GLN A 257 1.67 26.81 -20.28
N ASP A 258 2.43 26.97 -21.36
CA ASP A 258 3.14 28.21 -21.70
C ASP A 258 4.08 28.74 -20.58
N ASN A 259 4.57 27.85 -19.70
CA ASN A 259 5.54 28.18 -18.66
C ASN A 259 6.98 27.99 -19.19
N SER A 260 7.97 28.66 -18.59
CA SER A 260 9.37 28.34 -18.95
C SER A 260 9.71 26.89 -18.60
N ILE A 261 9.24 26.41 -17.44
CA ILE A 261 9.30 25.01 -17.02
C ILE A 261 7.89 24.60 -16.58
N GLY A 262 7.35 23.47 -17.04
CA GLY A 262 6.08 22.96 -16.52
C GLY A 262 6.21 22.60 -15.03
N LEU A 263 7.04 21.61 -14.72
CA LEU A 263 7.33 21.15 -13.37
C LEU A 263 8.83 21.12 -13.07
N LEU A 264 9.24 21.83 -12.03
CA LEU A 264 10.60 21.84 -11.50
C LEU A 264 10.63 21.14 -10.14
N HIS A 265 11.28 19.98 -10.06
CA HIS A 265 11.42 19.20 -8.85
C HIS A 265 12.86 19.08 -8.39
N SER A 266 13.20 19.77 -7.31
CA SER A 266 14.53 19.72 -6.70
C SER A 266 14.57 18.96 -5.36
N GLY A 267 13.42 18.51 -4.86
CA GLY A 267 13.26 17.85 -3.58
C GLY A 267 13.70 16.38 -3.58
N SER A 268 13.76 15.76 -2.40
CA SER A 268 14.10 14.34 -2.25
C SER A 268 12.88 13.43 -2.19
N GLY A 269 11.69 13.97 -1.92
CA GLY A 269 10.43 13.23 -2.04
C GLY A 269 10.08 12.95 -3.50
N SER A 270 9.06 12.14 -3.74
CA SER A 270 8.55 11.84 -5.08
C SER A 270 7.46 12.83 -5.50
N VAL A 271 7.30 13.03 -6.80
CA VAL A 271 6.15 13.76 -7.36
C VAL A 271 5.39 12.83 -8.29
N THR A 272 4.09 12.67 -8.07
CA THR A 272 3.21 11.92 -8.98
C THR A 272 2.23 12.88 -9.63
N CYS A 273 2.17 12.87 -10.96
CA CYS A 273 1.19 13.58 -11.77
C CYS A 273 0.30 12.56 -12.46
N THR A 274 -0.97 12.48 -12.07
CA THR A 274 -1.98 11.63 -12.72
C THR A 274 -2.85 12.50 -13.60
N ASP A 275 -3.05 12.10 -14.85
CA ASP A 275 -3.88 12.82 -15.84
C ASP A 275 -3.53 14.31 -16.01
N CYS A 276 -2.28 14.68 -15.72
CA CYS A 276 -1.80 16.05 -15.89
C CYS A 276 -1.35 16.30 -17.33
N ASP A 277 -1.60 17.52 -17.81
CA ASP A 277 -1.31 17.92 -19.19
C ASP A 277 -0.27 19.04 -19.23
N THR A 278 0.68 18.93 -20.14
CA THR A 278 1.58 20.02 -20.53
C THR A 278 1.26 20.55 -21.92
N GLY A 279 1.61 21.81 -22.19
CA GLY A 279 1.52 22.37 -23.53
C GLY A 279 2.22 23.71 -23.67
N GLY A 280 3.04 23.89 -24.71
CA GLY A 280 3.70 25.18 -24.99
C GLY A 280 4.81 25.57 -24.01
N ASN A 281 5.15 24.73 -23.01
CA ASN A 281 6.29 24.99 -22.14
C ASN A 281 7.61 24.87 -22.92
N ALA A 282 8.66 25.57 -22.48
CA ALA A 282 10.00 25.38 -23.07
C ALA A 282 10.66 24.06 -22.60
N ILE A 283 10.39 23.66 -21.36
CA ILE A 283 10.76 22.39 -20.75
C ILE A 283 9.56 21.88 -19.97
N ASP A 284 9.10 20.66 -20.21
CA ASP A 284 7.95 20.14 -19.47
C ASP A 284 8.30 19.75 -18.03
N VAL A 285 9.42 19.05 -17.82
CA VAL A 285 9.87 18.64 -16.48
C VAL A 285 11.38 18.84 -16.34
N THR A 286 11.80 19.40 -15.21
CA THR A 286 13.18 19.37 -14.72
C THR A 286 13.19 18.69 -13.36
N THR A 287 13.99 17.64 -13.18
CA THR A 287 14.04 16.92 -11.89
C THR A 287 15.44 16.54 -11.41
N SER A 288 15.67 16.63 -10.10
CA SER A 288 16.78 15.95 -9.40
C SER A 288 16.30 14.88 -8.40
N GLY A 289 14.98 14.72 -8.27
CA GLY A 289 14.31 13.65 -7.52
C GLY A 289 13.50 12.73 -8.44
N THR A 290 12.57 11.96 -7.87
CA THR A 290 11.69 11.08 -8.66
C THR A 290 10.41 11.80 -9.07
N VAL A 291 10.08 11.77 -10.36
CA VAL A 291 8.80 12.23 -10.92
C VAL A 291 8.15 11.08 -11.67
N GLU A 292 6.93 10.71 -11.32
CA GLU A 292 6.10 9.76 -12.05
C GLU A 292 4.94 10.50 -12.74
N TRP A 293 4.81 10.30 -14.05
CA TRP A 293 3.75 10.92 -14.86
C TRP A 293 2.85 9.84 -15.44
N VAL A 294 1.70 9.64 -14.80
CA VAL A 294 0.70 8.63 -15.11
C VAL A 294 -0.37 9.25 -16.00
N GLU A 295 -0.51 8.76 -17.23
CA GLU A 295 -1.45 9.30 -18.21
C GLU A 295 -1.31 10.83 -18.42
N GLY A 296 -2.30 11.52 -18.99
CA GLY A 296 -2.15 12.91 -19.42
C GLY A 296 -1.15 13.11 -20.58
N ASN A 297 -0.90 14.36 -20.96
CA ASN A 297 0.00 14.75 -22.06
C ASN A 297 1.33 15.30 -21.53
N ILE A 298 2.44 14.85 -22.13
CA ILE A 298 3.78 15.34 -21.84
C ILE A 298 4.70 15.15 -23.05
N ASP A 299 5.52 16.15 -23.36
CA ASP A 299 6.63 16.05 -24.32
C ASP A 299 7.90 15.58 -23.61
N ILE A 300 8.11 14.27 -23.66
CA ILE A 300 9.26 13.59 -23.05
C ILE A 300 10.60 14.10 -23.59
N THR A 301 10.63 14.64 -24.81
CA THR A 301 11.87 15.16 -25.40
C THR A 301 12.36 16.44 -24.74
N THR A 302 11.49 17.11 -23.99
CA THR A 302 11.80 18.32 -23.23
C THR A 302 11.98 18.06 -21.72
N VAL A 303 11.89 16.80 -21.29
CA VAL A 303 12.15 16.39 -19.91
C VAL A 303 13.65 16.35 -19.66
N THR A 304 14.09 16.90 -18.53
CA THR A 304 15.49 16.88 -18.10
C THR A 304 15.61 16.33 -16.69
N ALA A 305 16.56 15.41 -16.51
CA ALA A 305 16.89 14.81 -15.22
C ALA A 305 18.38 15.00 -14.92
N SER A 306 18.71 15.22 -13.65
CA SER A 306 20.10 15.46 -13.22
C SER A 306 20.39 14.80 -11.87
N GLY A 307 21.66 14.44 -11.62
CA GLY A 307 22.05 13.77 -10.37
C GLY A 307 21.30 12.45 -10.19
N SER A 308 20.56 12.33 -9.09
CA SER A 308 19.67 11.19 -8.77
C SER A 308 18.28 11.31 -9.39
N GLY A 309 18.03 12.30 -10.25
CA GLY A 309 16.73 12.55 -10.86
C GLY A 309 16.29 11.39 -11.74
N LEU A 310 15.03 10.97 -11.56
CA LEU A 310 14.40 9.92 -12.34
C LEU A 310 12.99 10.36 -12.72
N PHE A 311 12.75 10.54 -14.01
CA PHE A 311 11.40 10.70 -14.54
C PHE A 311 10.90 9.35 -15.09
N LYS A 312 9.68 8.97 -14.72
CA LYS A 312 9.01 7.76 -15.18
C LYS A 312 7.72 8.14 -15.92
N ARG A 313 7.61 7.76 -17.19
CA ARG A 313 6.35 7.86 -17.94
C ARG A 313 5.55 6.58 -17.77
N ALA A 314 4.36 6.67 -17.21
CA ALA A 314 3.47 5.54 -16.98
C ALA A 314 2.16 5.64 -17.77
N ARG A 315 1.63 4.48 -18.14
CA ARG A 315 0.34 4.25 -18.78
C ARG A 315 -0.43 3.20 -17.99
N LEU A 316 -1.75 3.18 -18.16
CA LEU A 316 -2.66 2.26 -17.51
C LEU A 316 -3.28 1.31 -18.54
N LEU A 317 -3.36 0.04 -18.18
CA LEU A 317 -4.05 -1.01 -18.91
C LEU A 317 -5.28 -1.48 -18.13
N ASP A 318 -6.43 -1.51 -18.79
CA ASP A 318 -7.62 -2.20 -18.31
C ASP A 318 -7.74 -3.57 -18.97
N LEU A 319 -7.66 -4.64 -18.18
CA LEU A 319 -7.67 -6.00 -18.69
C LEU A 319 -8.96 -6.75 -18.34
N THR A 320 -9.70 -7.19 -19.34
CA THR A 320 -10.95 -7.95 -19.17
C THR A 320 -10.69 -9.46 -19.26
N ILE A 321 -11.04 -10.21 -18.22
CA ILE A 321 -10.97 -11.67 -18.20
C ILE A 321 -12.36 -12.27 -18.42
N THR A 322 -12.45 -13.20 -19.38
CA THR A 322 -13.69 -13.91 -19.67
C THR A 322 -13.50 -15.41 -19.68
N ALA A 323 -14.54 -16.17 -19.39
CA ALA A 323 -14.62 -17.61 -19.65
C ALA A 323 -15.90 -17.86 -20.44
N ASP A 324 -15.78 -18.46 -21.62
CA ASP A 324 -16.92 -18.74 -22.51
C ASP A 324 -17.78 -17.49 -22.79
N THR A 325 -17.13 -16.34 -22.98
CA THR A 325 -17.72 -14.99 -23.17
C THR A 325 -18.39 -14.36 -21.94
N VAL A 326 -18.31 -15.01 -20.78
CA VAL A 326 -18.83 -14.49 -19.51
C VAL A 326 -17.69 -13.87 -18.69
N ALA A 327 -17.94 -12.69 -18.12
CA ALA A 327 -17.01 -12.01 -17.22
C ALA A 327 -16.63 -12.88 -16.01
N VAL A 328 -15.34 -12.93 -15.68
CA VAL A 328 -14.82 -13.68 -14.53
C VAL A 328 -14.46 -12.71 -13.41
N ALA A 329 -15.27 -12.69 -12.35
CA ALA A 329 -15.07 -11.80 -11.21
C ALA A 329 -14.12 -12.37 -10.15
N GLY A 330 -13.30 -11.50 -9.56
CA GLY A 330 -12.43 -11.79 -8.43
C GLY A 330 -11.16 -12.58 -8.74
N ALA A 331 -10.81 -12.77 -10.01
CA ALA A 331 -9.57 -13.40 -10.43
C ALA A 331 -8.37 -12.46 -10.20
N GLY A 332 -7.26 -13.01 -9.71
CA GLY A 332 -5.99 -12.29 -9.66
C GLY A 332 -5.36 -12.20 -11.04
N VAL A 333 -4.80 -11.05 -11.38
CA VAL A 333 -4.11 -10.78 -12.64
C VAL A 333 -2.73 -10.23 -12.32
N SER A 334 -1.69 -10.74 -12.99
CA SER A 334 -0.37 -10.12 -12.99
C SER A 334 0.04 -9.77 -14.41
N LEU A 335 0.57 -8.56 -14.59
CA LEU A 335 1.16 -8.07 -15.83
C LEU A 335 2.67 -8.28 -15.74
N LEU A 336 3.24 -8.87 -16.77
CA LEU A 336 4.65 -9.19 -16.90
C LEU A 336 5.26 -8.42 -18.08
N ASP A 337 6.49 -7.95 -17.93
CA ASP A 337 7.25 -7.41 -19.06
C ASP A 337 7.84 -8.52 -19.96
N SER A 338 8.63 -8.13 -20.96
CA SER A 338 9.23 -9.08 -21.91
C SER A 338 10.26 -10.03 -21.28
N ASP A 339 10.78 -9.69 -20.11
CA ASP A 339 11.72 -10.51 -19.33
C ASP A 339 11.00 -11.31 -18.24
N SER A 340 9.67 -11.37 -18.32
CA SER A 340 8.76 -12.00 -17.35
C SER A 340 8.76 -11.38 -15.95
N ARG A 341 9.31 -10.17 -15.78
CA ARG A 341 9.25 -9.46 -14.50
C ARG A 341 7.84 -8.96 -14.28
N LYS A 342 7.31 -9.17 -13.07
CA LYS A 342 6.02 -8.60 -12.68
C LYS A 342 6.14 -7.08 -12.62
N VAL A 343 5.30 -6.37 -13.37
CA VAL A 343 5.27 -4.90 -13.38
C VAL A 343 4.02 -4.31 -12.75
N ALA A 344 2.92 -5.07 -12.75
CA ALA A 344 1.68 -4.68 -12.10
C ALA A 344 0.83 -5.91 -11.74
N ASN A 345 -0.14 -5.71 -10.86
CA ASN A 345 -1.12 -6.71 -10.53
C ASN A 345 -2.48 -6.07 -10.27
N GLY A 346 -3.53 -6.89 -10.32
CA GLY A 346 -4.88 -6.44 -10.00
C GLY A 346 -5.81 -7.60 -9.72
N LYS A 347 -7.06 -7.25 -9.43
CA LYS A 347 -8.16 -8.18 -9.21
C LYS A 347 -9.32 -7.78 -10.10
N THR A 348 -9.92 -8.76 -10.78
CA THR A 348 -11.08 -8.48 -11.64
C THR A 348 -12.33 -8.11 -10.83
N ASP A 349 -13.07 -7.13 -11.32
CA ASP A 349 -14.35 -6.68 -10.76
C ASP A 349 -15.53 -7.57 -11.20
N ALA A 350 -16.77 -7.14 -10.93
CA ALA A 350 -17.97 -7.87 -11.34
C ALA A 350 -18.15 -7.98 -12.87
N ASN A 351 -17.50 -7.10 -13.64
CA ASN A 351 -17.48 -7.11 -15.10
C ASN A 351 -16.28 -7.86 -15.66
N GLY A 352 -15.45 -8.46 -14.81
CA GLY A 352 -14.26 -9.20 -15.21
C GLY A 352 -13.06 -8.31 -15.50
N VAL A 353 -13.09 -7.02 -15.14
CA VAL A 353 -12.04 -6.06 -15.47
C VAL A 353 -11.09 -5.88 -14.29
N ALA A 354 -9.79 -6.10 -14.53
CA ALA A 354 -8.72 -5.62 -13.67
C ALA A 354 -8.22 -4.28 -14.24
N SER A 355 -8.65 -3.18 -13.63
CA SER A 355 -8.37 -1.83 -14.11
C SER A 355 -7.05 -1.26 -13.59
N GLY A 356 -6.48 -0.33 -14.34
CA GLY A 356 -5.36 0.50 -13.88
C GLY A 356 -4.06 -0.28 -13.70
N LEU A 357 -3.84 -1.36 -14.46
CA LEU A 357 -2.56 -2.07 -14.45
C LEU A 357 -1.48 -1.17 -15.04
N LYS A 358 -0.58 -0.67 -14.19
CA LYS A 358 0.42 0.33 -14.56
C LYS A 358 1.60 -0.30 -15.28
N PHE A 359 2.03 0.32 -16.38
CA PHE A 359 3.28 -0.02 -17.06
C PHE A 359 4.02 1.25 -17.48
N TYR A 360 5.33 1.16 -17.67
CA TYR A 360 6.17 2.30 -18.04
C TYR A 360 6.55 2.24 -19.52
N SER A 361 6.47 3.37 -20.20
CA SER A 361 6.87 3.51 -21.62
C SER A 361 8.22 4.21 -21.78
N HIS A 362 8.58 5.07 -20.82
CA HIS A 362 9.84 5.82 -20.87
C HIS A 362 10.42 6.09 -19.50
N TYR A 363 11.75 6.18 -19.47
CA TYR A 363 12.52 6.71 -18.35
C TYR A 363 13.41 7.85 -18.85
N VAL A 364 13.57 8.90 -18.04
CA VAL A 364 14.59 9.93 -18.26
C VAL A 364 15.38 10.09 -16.96
N ASP A 365 16.68 9.87 -17.02
CA ASP A 365 17.61 10.04 -15.91
C ASP A 365 18.85 10.82 -16.37
N ALA A 366 19.86 10.92 -15.49
CA ALA A 366 21.11 11.63 -15.82
C ALA A 366 21.91 11.00 -16.97
N SER A 367 21.65 9.74 -17.34
CA SER A 367 22.25 9.04 -18.47
C SER A 367 21.55 9.34 -19.81
N GLY A 368 20.27 9.74 -19.75
CA GLY A 368 19.50 10.18 -20.90
C GLY A 368 18.08 9.62 -20.91
N HIS A 369 17.51 9.56 -22.11
CA HIS A 369 16.17 9.05 -22.37
C HIS A 369 16.20 7.59 -22.81
N THR A 370 15.48 6.75 -22.09
CA THR A 370 15.29 5.33 -22.38
C THR A 370 13.84 5.10 -22.82
N VAL A 371 13.65 4.44 -23.96
CA VAL A 371 12.36 3.98 -24.44
C VAL A 371 12.20 2.51 -24.03
N VAL A 372 11.13 2.20 -23.31
CA VAL A 372 10.82 0.83 -22.89
C VAL A 372 10.28 0.06 -24.09
N ASN A 373 10.77 -1.17 -24.28
CA ASN A 373 10.22 -2.06 -25.29
C ASN A 373 8.87 -2.61 -24.81
N LEU A 374 7.78 -2.05 -25.32
CA LEU A 374 6.42 -2.50 -24.99
C LEU A 374 6.02 -3.82 -25.66
N ALA A 375 6.84 -4.34 -26.59
CA ALA A 375 6.58 -5.63 -27.22
C ALA A 375 7.02 -6.78 -26.31
N GLY A 376 6.21 -7.84 -26.24
CA GLY A 376 6.50 -9.04 -25.45
C GLY A 376 5.92 -9.01 -24.03
N TYR A 377 5.22 -7.94 -23.64
CA TYR A 377 4.44 -7.94 -22.42
C TYR A 377 3.38 -9.04 -22.45
N SER A 378 3.17 -9.67 -21.31
CA SER A 378 2.19 -10.72 -21.14
C SER A 378 1.43 -10.54 -19.84
N MET A 379 0.31 -11.24 -19.70
CA MET A 379 -0.45 -11.30 -18.47
C MET A 379 -0.66 -12.75 -18.07
N MET A 380 -0.80 -12.96 -16.76
CA MET A 380 -1.16 -14.24 -16.20
C MET A 380 -2.35 -14.14 -15.25
N THR A 381 -3.22 -15.15 -15.31
CA THR A 381 -4.35 -15.28 -14.39
C THR A 381 -4.75 -16.74 -14.23
N ALA A 382 -5.39 -17.05 -13.12
CA ALA A 382 -6.07 -18.32 -12.90
C ALA A 382 -7.40 -18.07 -12.18
N ALA A 383 -8.44 -18.83 -12.56
CA ALA A 383 -9.77 -18.63 -12.02
C ALA A 383 -10.57 -19.92 -11.93
N LYS A 384 -11.52 -19.91 -10.98
CA LYS A 384 -12.61 -20.88 -10.89
C LYS A 384 -13.77 -20.41 -11.74
N VAL A 385 -14.09 -21.15 -12.80
CA VAL A 385 -15.23 -20.86 -13.68
C VAL A 385 -16.49 -21.55 -13.15
N THR A 386 -16.41 -22.84 -12.83
CA THR A 386 -17.52 -23.62 -12.29
C THR A 386 -16.99 -24.75 -11.41
N TYR A 387 -17.56 -24.95 -10.23
CA TYR A 387 -17.16 -26.06 -9.37
C TYR A 387 -18.35 -26.70 -8.66
N THR A 388 -18.61 -27.96 -9.02
CA THR A 388 -19.75 -28.76 -8.55
C THR A 388 -19.31 -30.17 -8.17
N SER A 389 -20.25 -31.00 -7.74
CA SER A 389 -19.96 -32.40 -7.38
C SER A 389 -19.60 -33.30 -8.56
N SER A 390 -19.63 -32.83 -9.81
CA SER A 390 -19.22 -33.59 -11.00
C SER A 390 -18.26 -32.83 -11.91
N VAL A 391 -18.20 -31.49 -11.80
CA VAL A 391 -17.41 -30.60 -12.66
C VAL A 391 -16.41 -29.82 -11.82
N ALA A 392 -15.16 -29.74 -12.26
CA ALA A 392 -14.12 -28.87 -11.73
C ALA A 392 -13.51 -28.05 -12.87
N ASP A 393 -14.14 -26.92 -13.17
CA ASP A 393 -13.73 -26.00 -14.23
C ASP A 393 -12.86 -24.89 -13.63
N PHE A 394 -11.56 -25.12 -13.68
CA PHE A 394 -10.50 -24.18 -13.31
C PHE A 394 -9.63 -23.96 -14.54
N ARG A 395 -9.41 -22.69 -14.85
CA ARG A 395 -8.71 -22.28 -16.07
C ARG A 395 -7.63 -21.27 -15.74
N TYR A 396 -6.68 -21.15 -16.64
CA TYR A 396 -5.62 -20.16 -16.58
C TYR A 396 -5.41 -19.54 -17.95
N ALA A 397 -4.63 -18.46 -17.97
CA ALA A 397 -4.08 -17.90 -19.19
C ALA A 397 -2.69 -17.35 -18.89
N VAL A 398 -1.78 -17.55 -19.84
CA VAL A 398 -0.54 -16.79 -19.99
C VAL A 398 -0.59 -16.24 -21.41
N ALA A 399 -0.95 -14.96 -21.54
CA ALA A 399 -1.31 -14.36 -22.82
C ALA A 399 -0.51 -13.08 -23.07
N GLY A 400 -0.01 -12.91 -24.28
CA GLY A 400 0.58 -11.63 -24.70
C GLY A 400 -0.48 -10.53 -24.68
N VAL A 401 -0.08 -9.33 -24.27
CA VAL A 401 -0.93 -8.13 -24.31
C VAL A 401 -0.32 -7.10 -25.25
N THR A 402 -1.16 -6.31 -25.91
CA THR A 402 -0.68 -5.25 -26.82
C THR A 402 -0.71 -3.91 -26.10
N LEU A 403 0.47 -3.34 -25.85
CA LEU A 403 0.62 -2.06 -25.17
C LEU A 403 1.11 -0.97 -26.12
N VAL A 404 0.55 0.22 -25.96
CA VAL A 404 0.97 1.44 -26.67
C VAL A 404 1.18 2.58 -25.70
N ASP A 405 2.10 3.50 -26.02
CA ASP A 405 2.30 4.74 -25.25
C ASP A 405 1.19 5.79 -25.56
N GLN A 406 -0.05 5.42 -25.30
CA GLN A 406 -1.23 6.29 -25.41
C GLN A 406 -2.20 6.00 -24.27
N GLN A 407 -3.10 6.93 -23.96
CA GLN A 407 -4.13 6.71 -22.95
C GLN A 407 -5.14 5.65 -23.43
N GLY A 408 -5.75 4.95 -22.47
CA GLY A 408 -6.87 4.04 -22.74
C GLY A 408 -6.45 2.67 -23.29
N ASN A 409 -5.29 2.15 -22.88
CA ASN A 409 -4.94 0.77 -23.20
C ASN A 409 -5.99 -0.16 -22.57
N SER A 410 -6.50 -1.07 -23.39
CA SER A 410 -7.42 -2.11 -22.92
C SER A 410 -7.22 -3.38 -23.74
N ASP A 411 -7.42 -4.53 -23.08
CA ASP A 411 -7.35 -5.83 -23.74
C ASP A 411 -8.38 -6.79 -23.14
N THR A 412 -8.70 -7.86 -23.86
CA THR A 412 -9.61 -8.93 -23.41
C THR A 412 -8.98 -10.29 -23.59
N VAL A 413 -8.81 -11.01 -22.48
CA VAL A 413 -8.20 -12.34 -22.47
C VAL A 413 -9.26 -13.40 -22.12
N PRO A 414 -9.58 -14.32 -23.05
CA PRO A 414 -10.43 -15.45 -22.75
C PRO A 414 -9.64 -16.58 -22.08
N LEU A 415 -10.20 -17.16 -21.02
CA LEU A 415 -9.69 -18.37 -20.37
C LEU A 415 -10.06 -19.60 -21.20
N VAL A 416 -9.12 -20.04 -22.02
CA VAL A 416 -9.27 -21.20 -22.91
C VAL A 416 -8.57 -22.45 -22.38
N ASP A 417 -7.47 -22.30 -21.65
CA ASP A 417 -6.66 -23.41 -21.14
C ASP A 417 -7.21 -23.95 -19.82
N ASN A 418 -7.19 -25.28 -19.66
CA ASN A 418 -7.65 -25.97 -18.45
C ASN A 418 -6.45 -26.56 -17.72
N PHE A 419 -6.59 -26.73 -16.41
CA PHE A 419 -5.64 -27.54 -15.65
C PHE A 419 -5.92 -29.04 -15.83
N ASP A 420 -4.87 -29.85 -15.96
CA ASP A 420 -4.95 -31.31 -16.00
C ASP A 420 -5.01 -31.91 -14.58
N ALA A 421 -4.38 -31.22 -13.62
CA ALA A 421 -4.38 -31.62 -12.22
C ALA A 421 -4.63 -30.43 -11.30
N ARG A 422 -5.29 -30.70 -10.17
CA ARG A 422 -5.56 -29.70 -9.14
C ARG A 422 -5.27 -30.25 -7.76
N ILE A 423 -4.28 -29.67 -7.09
CA ILE A 423 -3.99 -29.94 -5.68
C ILE A 423 -4.80 -28.94 -4.86
N CYS A 424 -5.79 -29.41 -4.10
CA CYS A 424 -6.69 -28.53 -3.35
C CYS A 424 -6.59 -28.74 -1.84
N TYR A 425 -6.81 -27.65 -1.09
CA TYR A 425 -6.91 -27.71 0.35
C TYR A 425 -8.27 -28.31 0.78
N SER A 426 -8.25 -29.36 1.60
CA SER A 426 -9.45 -30.16 1.91
C SER A 426 -10.50 -29.47 2.77
N TRP A 427 -10.20 -28.33 3.39
CA TRP A 427 -11.05 -27.71 4.41
C TRP A 427 -11.25 -26.22 4.18
N SER A 428 -12.24 -25.63 4.85
CA SER A 428 -12.43 -24.17 4.86
C SER A 428 -11.57 -23.56 5.96
N SER A 429 -10.88 -22.45 5.66
CA SER A 429 -10.07 -21.69 6.62
C SER A 429 -10.22 -20.20 6.33
N ALA A 430 -10.30 -19.37 7.37
CA ALA A 430 -10.28 -17.92 7.21
C ALA A 430 -8.87 -17.37 6.94
N SER A 431 -7.84 -18.15 7.29
CA SER A 431 -6.43 -17.77 7.05
C SER A 431 -5.93 -18.26 5.69
N TYR A 432 -6.58 -19.24 5.06
CA TYR A 432 -6.08 -19.82 3.81
C TYR A 432 -6.97 -19.38 2.66
N ASN A 433 -6.37 -18.62 1.77
CA ASN A 433 -7.05 -18.05 0.61
C ASN A 433 -6.77 -18.98 -0.55
N VAL A 434 -7.82 -19.61 -1.06
CA VAL A 434 -7.80 -20.55 -2.18
C VAL A 434 -8.93 -20.17 -3.14
N LEU A 435 -8.82 -20.49 -4.42
CA LEU A 435 -9.93 -20.29 -5.36
C LEU A 435 -11.16 -21.12 -4.97
N ALA A 436 -10.94 -22.33 -4.44
CA ALA A 436 -11.92 -23.08 -3.65
C ALA A 436 -11.28 -24.20 -2.81
N SER A 437 -11.81 -24.48 -1.62
CA SER A 437 -11.48 -25.74 -0.92
C SER A 437 -12.01 -26.95 -1.70
N CYS A 438 -11.41 -28.14 -1.54
CA CYS A 438 -11.90 -29.36 -2.19
C CYS A 438 -13.37 -29.64 -1.84
N LEU A 439 -14.25 -29.66 -2.84
CA LEU A 439 -15.68 -29.86 -2.63
C LEU A 439 -16.00 -31.32 -2.24
N GLY A 440 -16.88 -31.57 -1.29
CA GLY A 440 -17.38 -32.94 -1.02
C GLY A 440 -16.38 -33.88 -0.35
N ASN A 441 -15.57 -33.37 0.59
CA ASN A 441 -14.72 -34.15 1.52
C ASN A 441 -13.69 -35.07 0.84
N LEU A 442 -12.88 -34.53 -0.08
CA LEU A 442 -11.69 -35.23 -0.55
C LEU A 442 -10.67 -35.32 0.59
N GLY A 443 -10.28 -36.54 0.96
CA GLY A 443 -9.25 -36.78 1.97
C GLY A 443 -7.90 -36.17 1.55
N THR A 444 -7.08 -35.75 2.51
CA THR A 444 -5.82 -35.04 2.24
C THR A 444 -4.80 -35.85 1.44
N GLY A 445 -4.82 -37.17 1.57
CA GLY A 445 -4.00 -38.12 0.80
C GLY A 445 -4.76 -38.89 -0.26
N ALA A 446 -5.94 -38.40 -0.69
CA ALA A 446 -6.79 -39.05 -1.68
C ALA A 446 -6.80 -38.28 -2.99
N SER A 447 -7.22 -38.96 -4.07
CA SER A 447 -7.45 -38.36 -5.38
C SER A 447 -8.81 -38.75 -5.95
N ARG A 448 -9.27 -38.01 -6.95
CA ARG A 448 -10.47 -38.33 -7.75
C ARG A 448 -10.45 -37.57 -9.08
N ASP A 449 -11.22 -38.06 -10.03
CA ASP A 449 -11.43 -37.36 -11.31
C ASP A 449 -12.75 -36.61 -11.33
N ARG A 450 -12.77 -35.49 -12.06
CA ARG A 450 -13.92 -34.62 -12.32
C ARG A 450 -13.91 -34.23 -13.79
N TYR A 451 -15.08 -33.94 -14.36
CA TYR A 451 -15.13 -33.35 -15.69
C TYR A 451 -14.58 -31.92 -15.65
N GLN A 452 -13.74 -31.54 -16.61
CA GLN A 452 -13.15 -30.20 -16.68
C GLN A 452 -14.20 -29.14 -16.96
N ARG A 453 -15.27 -29.45 -17.69
CA ARG A 453 -16.26 -28.46 -18.13
C ARG A 453 -17.69 -28.95 -17.96
N ALA A 454 -18.60 -27.99 -17.77
CA ALA A 454 -20.03 -28.28 -17.58
C ALA A 454 -20.75 -28.64 -18.89
N ASP A 455 -20.19 -28.25 -20.03
CA ASP A 455 -20.74 -28.52 -21.37
C ASP A 455 -20.56 -29.99 -21.80
N CYS A 456 -19.64 -30.73 -21.17
CA CYS A 456 -19.35 -32.14 -21.47
C CYS A 456 -19.15 -32.94 -20.16
N THR A 457 -20.17 -33.71 -19.76
CA THR A 457 -20.17 -34.52 -18.51
C THR A 457 -20.45 -36.01 -18.76
N THR A 458 -19.99 -36.51 -19.91
CA THR A 458 -20.15 -37.90 -20.34
C THR A 458 -18.81 -38.62 -20.49
N VAL A 459 -18.82 -39.95 -20.51
CA VAL A 459 -17.61 -40.75 -20.73
C VAL A 459 -16.89 -40.32 -22.01
N GLY A 460 -15.59 -40.02 -21.89
CA GLY A 460 -14.76 -39.53 -22.99
C GLY A 460 -14.64 -38.00 -23.08
N CYS A 461 -15.34 -37.24 -22.23
CA CYS A 461 -15.06 -35.83 -22.02
C CYS A 461 -13.72 -35.65 -21.27
N ALA A 462 -13.11 -34.49 -21.40
CA ALA A 462 -11.87 -34.17 -20.69
C ALA A 462 -12.12 -34.11 -19.17
N GLU A 463 -11.18 -34.68 -18.42
CA GLU A 463 -11.24 -34.78 -16.96
C GLU A 463 -10.01 -34.10 -16.34
N ILE A 464 -10.19 -33.58 -15.13
CA ILE A 464 -9.14 -33.06 -14.26
C ILE A 464 -9.04 -33.97 -13.05
N THR A 465 -7.82 -34.33 -12.66
CA THR A 465 -7.59 -35.09 -11.43
C THR A 465 -7.38 -34.14 -10.27
N GLU A 466 -8.25 -34.23 -9.27
CA GLU A 466 -8.10 -33.54 -7.99
C GLU A 466 -7.30 -34.40 -7.02
N TYR A 467 -6.32 -33.79 -6.39
CA TYR A 467 -5.48 -34.37 -5.34
C TYR A 467 -5.66 -33.59 -4.04
N GLY A 468 -5.76 -34.31 -2.93
CA GLY A 468 -5.56 -33.70 -1.63
C GLY A 468 -4.11 -33.21 -1.48
N TYR A 469 -3.90 -32.20 -0.64
CA TYR A 469 -2.61 -31.53 -0.54
C TYR A 469 -1.48 -32.32 0.15
N PHE A 470 -1.75 -33.53 0.69
CA PHE A 470 -0.78 -34.30 1.48
C PHE A 470 -0.45 -35.66 0.86
N ALA A 471 0.68 -35.75 0.14
CA ALA A 471 1.22 -36.98 -0.44
C ALA A 471 0.26 -37.74 -1.38
N ALA A 472 -0.72 -37.06 -1.97
CA ALA A 472 -1.75 -37.68 -2.81
C ALA A 472 -1.36 -37.79 -4.28
N THR A 473 -0.45 -36.93 -4.76
CA THR A 473 -0.04 -36.92 -6.17
C THR A 473 0.86 -38.12 -6.49
N PRO A 474 0.85 -38.63 -7.72
CA PRO A 474 1.83 -39.59 -8.19
C PRO A 474 3.23 -38.95 -8.29
N SER A 475 4.26 -39.78 -8.46
CA SER A 475 5.64 -39.31 -8.67
C SER A 475 5.87 -38.76 -10.10
N ASN A 476 4.99 -39.06 -11.05
CA ASN A 476 5.06 -38.53 -12.41
C ASN A 476 3.94 -37.51 -12.62
N MET A 477 4.31 -36.25 -12.73
CA MET A 477 3.46 -35.07 -12.96
C MET A 477 4.03 -34.23 -14.12
N GLN A 478 4.63 -34.88 -15.12
CA GLN A 478 5.30 -34.25 -16.26
C GLN A 478 4.33 -33.88 -17.37
N ASN A 479 4.67 -32.85 -18.15
CA ASN A 479 3.93 -32.38 -19.34
C ASN A 479 2.45 -32.09 -19.08
N ILE A 480 2.14 -31.51 -17.92
CA ILE A 480 0.77 -31.17 -17.52
C ILE A 480 0.67 -29.76 -16.96
N ALA A 481 -0.53 -29.17 -16.99
CA ALA A 481 -0.86 -27.99 -16.23
C ALA A 481 -1.40 -28.37 -14.85
N VAL A 482 -0.70 -27.97 -13.78
CA VAL A 482 -1.11 -28.24 -12.39
C VAL A 482 -1.44 -26.95 -11.65
N GLN A 483 -2.65 -26.93 -11.08
CA GLN A 483 -3.06 -25.91 -10.13
C GLN A 483 -2.71 -26.35 -8.71
N ILE A 484 -1.99 -25.50 -7.96
CA ILE A 484 -1.72 -25.69 -6.54
C ILE A 484 -2.59 -24.70 -5.75
N ASP A 485 -3.80 -25.14 -5.44
CA ASP A 485 -4.83 -24.38 -4.72
C ASP A 485 -4.84 -24.77 -3.23
N SER A 486 -3.66 -24.68 -2.61
CA SER A 486 -3.43 -24.94 -1.19
C SER A 486 -2.21 -24.14 -0.72
N PRO A 487 -2.22 -23.57 0.51
CA PRO A 487 -1.04 -22.90 1.08
C PRO A 487 0.13 -23.85 1.37
N TYR A 488 -0.14 -25.15 1.39
CA TYR A 488 0.87 -26.18 1.54
C TYR A 488 0.61 -27.27 0.53
N TYR A 489 1.66 -27.74 -0.13
CA TYR A 489 1.62 -28.95 -0.92
C TYR A 489 2.75 -29.88 -0.47
N TYR A 490 2.39 -31.08 -0.01
CA TYR A 490 3.34 -32.13 0.26
C TYR A 490 3.36 -33.12 -0.91
N ALA A 491 4.39 -33.06 -1.74
CA ALA A 491 4.70 -34.08 -2.74
C ALA A 491 4.86 -35.46 -2.07
N PRO A 492 4.64 -36.57 -2.79
CA PRO A 492 4.81 -37.91 -2.21
C PRO A 492 6.23 -38.12 -1.67
N ALA A 493 6.40 -39.03 -0.70
CA ALA A 493 7.68 -39.26 -0.03
C ALA A 493 8.82 -39.71 -0.98
N THR A 494 8.47 -40.21 -2.17
CA THR A 494 9.41 -40.53 -3.26
C THR A 494 9.90 -39.29 -4.01
N GLY A 495 9.25 -38.15 -3.83
CA GLY A 495 9.36 -37.00 -4.72
C GLY A 495 8.44 -37.11 -5.93
N ALA A 496 8.39 -36.03 -6.72
CA ALA A 496 7.60 -35.93 -7.93
C ALA A 496 8.34 -35.14 -9.01
N SER A 497 8.17 -35.51 -10.28
CA SER A 497 8.74 -34.79 -11.41
C SER A 497 7.65 -34.00 -12.13
N PHE A 498 7.93 -32.71 -12.34
CA PHE A 498 7.09 -31.74 -13.04
C PHE A 498 7.74 -31.23 -14.33
N ASN A 499 8.66 -32.01 -14.91
CA ASN A 499 9.35 -31.62 -16.14
C ASN A 499 8.35 -31.39 -17.29
N GLY A 500 8.55 -30.35 -18.09
CA GLY A 500 7.66 -29.97 -19.19
C GLY A 500 6.32 -29.38 -18.73
N SER A 501 6.14 -29.10 -17.43
CA SER A 501 4.83 -28.74 -16.86
C SER A 501 4.67 -27.23 -16.64
N THR A 502 3.40 -26.82 -16.51
CA THR A 502 3.02 -25.50 -16.01
C THR A 502 2.47 -25.64 -14.60
N MET A 503 3.09 -25.00 -13.63
CA MET A 503 2.72 -25.06 -12.22
C MET A 503 2.21 -23.68 -11.77
N ILE A 504 0.95 -23.59 -11.36
CA ILE A 504 0.34 -22.31 -10.94
C ILE A 504 -0.20 -22.43 -9.51
N TRP A 505 0.36 -21.63 -8.61
CA TRP A 505 -0.11 -21.49 -7.24
C TRP A 505 -1.22 -20.45 -7.18
N THR A 506 -2.34 -20.85 -6.57
CA THR A 506 -3.49 -19.99 -6.32
C THR A 506 -3.97 -20.04 -4.86
N GLY A 507 -3.33 -20.89 -4.05
CA GLY A 507 -3.65 -21.09 -2.65
C GLY A 507 -2.55 -20.58 -1.73
N PHE A 508 -2.87 -19.62 -0.85
CA PHE A 508 -1.89 -18.92 -0.02
C PHE A 508 -2.33 -18.78 1.44
N TYR A 509 -1.36 -18.82 2.34
CA TYR A 509 -1.54 -18.42 3.74
C TYR A 509 -1.62 -16.89 3.79
N ASN A 510 -2.74 -16.35 4.30
CA ASN A 510 -3.02 -14.91 4.44
C ASN A 510 -2.86 -14.04 3.17
N ASN A 511 -2.84 -14.64 1.97
CA ASN A 511 -2.49 -14.00 0.69
C ASN A 511 -1.03 -13.52 0.67
N GLU A 512 -0.14 -14.34 1.23
CA GLU A 512 1.30 -14.07 1.27
C GLU A 512 2.05 -15.23 0.63
N TRP A 513 2.01 -16.43 1.20
CA TRP A 513 2.93 -17.50 0.78
C TRP A 513 2.25 -18.85 0.59
N SER A 514 2.90 -19.70 -0.19
CA SER A 514 2.54 -21.11 -0.37
C SER A 514 3.79 -21.97 -0.50
N ASP A 515 3.84 -23.07 0.25
CA ASP A 515 5.04 -23.88 0.35
C ASP A 515 4.86 -25.27 -0.29
N LEU A 516 5.85 -25.66 -1.08
CA LEU A 516 6.00 -27.01 -1.59
C LEU A 516 7.03 -27.77 -0.75
N TYR A 517 6.61 -28.88 -0.15
CA TYR A 517 7.47 -29.80 0.59
C TYR A 517 7.42 -31.20 -0.01
N VAL A 518 8.39 -32.02 0.36
CA VAL A 518 8.30 -33.48 0.19
C VAL A 518 7.70 -34.08 1.47
N ALA A 519 6.77 -35.02 1.34
CA ALA A 519 6.21 -35.69 2.50
C ALA A 519 7.29 -36.45 3.29
N TYR A 520 7.04 -36.60 4.59
CA TYR A 520 7.90 -37.38 5.48
C TYR A 520 8.26 -38.74 4.85
N PRO A 521 9.55 -39.15 4.84
CA PRO A 521 10.65 -38.63 5.65
C PRO A 521 11.52 -37.54 5.01
N TYR A 522 11.01 -36.78 4.03
CA TYR A 522 11.72 -35.66 3.38
C TYR A 522 12.97 -36.06 2.57
N THR A 523 13.00 -37.28 2.07
CA THR A 523 14.14 -37.82 1.29
C THR A 523 13.89 -37.85 -0.22
N GLY A 524 12.65 -37.63 -0.64
CA GLY A 524 12.28 -37.59 -2.06
C GLY A 524 12.77 -36.32 -2.75
N THR A 525 12.82 -36.36 -4.07
CA THR A 525 13.31 -35.27 -4.92
C THR A 525 12.21 -34.72 -5.80
N VAL A 526 12.07 -33.40 -5.82
CA VAL A 526 11.21 -32.68 -6.75
C VAL A 526 12.05 -32.25 -7.94
N TYR A 527 11.58 -32.59 -9.14
CA TYR A 527 12.28 -32.28 -10.40
C TYR A 527 11.48 -31.28 -11.22
N THR A 528 12.15 -30.24 -11.74
CA THR A 528 11.66 -29.38 -12.81
C THR A 528 12.73 -29.28 -13.90
N ASP A 529 12.28 -29.20 -15.14
CA ASP A 529 13.09 -29.09 -16.37
C ASP A 529 12.13 -28.64 -17.46
N ASP A 530 12.43 -27.59 -18.23
CA ASP A 530 11.51 -26.95 -19.18
C ASP A 530 10.15 -26.67 -18.53
N THR A 531 10.15 -25.92 -17.42
CA THR A 531 8.98 -25.76 -16.53
C THR A 531 8.64 -24.28 -16.33
N PHE A 532 7.36 -23.95 -16.35
CA PHE A 532 6.88 -22.63 -15.94
C PHE A 532 6.21 -22.72 -14.58
N ALA A 533 6.69 -21.98 -13.59
CA ALA A 533 6.17 -21.96 -12.24
C ALA A 533 5.78 -20.53 -11.83
N ALA A 534 4.57 -20.35 -11.29
CA ALA A 534 4.13 -19.03 -10.90
C ALA A 534 3.14 -19.00 -9.74
N ALA A 535 3.25 -17.98 -8.88
CA ALA A 535 2.23 -17.63 -7.90
C ALA A 535 1.34 -16.49 -8.41
N ILE A 536 0.02 -16.72 -8.42
CA ILE A 536 -0.98 -15.76 -8.88
C ILE A 536 -2.05 -15.59 -7.81
N GLY A 537 -2.18 -14.38 -7.28
CA GLY A 537 -3.23 -14.03 -6.33
C GLY A 537 -3.77 -12.62 -6.55
N PRO A 538 -4.89 -12.28 -5.89
CA PRO A 538 -5.55 -10.99 -6.07
C PRO A 538 -4.85 -9.81 -5.40
N LYS A 539 -3.91 -10.02 -4.46
CA LYS A 539 -3.18 -8.92 -3.81
C LYS A 539 -1.92 -8.49 -4.55
N GLY A 540 -1.30 -9.38 -5.31
CA GLY A 540 -0.02 -9.17 -5.99
C GLY A 540 1.21 -9.38 -5.12
N THR A 541 1.03 -9.64 -3.83
CA THR A 541 2.12 -9.94 -2.89
C THR A 541 2.30 -11.44 -2.67
N GLU A 542 1.45 -12.25 -3.31
CA GLU A 542 1.48 -13.70 -3.17
C GLU A 542 2.71 -14.31 -3.83
N PHE A 543 3.33 -15.27 -3.15
CA PHE A 543 4.53 -15.96 -3.60
C PHE A 543 4.52 -17.45 -3.29
N MET A 544 5.39 -18.18 -3.98
CA MET A 544 5.61 -19.62 -3.77
C MET A 544 7.02 -19.88 -3.24
N ASN A 545 7.16 -20.93 -2.44
CA ASN A 545 8.44 -21.45 -1.99
C ASN A 545 8.59 -22.92 -2.37
N PHE A 546 9.82 -23.29 -2.73
CA PHE A 546 10.25 -24.67 -2.82
C PHE A 546 11.03 -25.00 -1.56
N GLY A 547 10.38 -25.75 -0.67
CA GLY A 547 10.85 -25.95 0.69
C GLY A 547 10.55 -24.74 1.58
N TYR A 548 11.40 -24.50 2.57
CA TYR A 548 11.26 -23.38 3.50
C TYR A 548 12.64 -22.96 4.02
N TYR A 549 12.73 -21.70 4.45
CA TYR A 549 13.94 -21.17 5.08
C TYR A 549 14.07 -21.66 6.53
N GLY A 550 15.29 -21.93 7.01
CA GLY A 550 15.53 -22.35 8.40
C GLY A 550 16.39 -23.59 8.55
N GLY A 551 16.41 -24.24 9.71
CA GLY A 551 17.39 -25.30 10.01
C GLY A 551 17.04 -26.72 9.55
N TYR A 552 15.92 -26.92 8.85
CA TYR A 552 15.27 -28.23 8.69
C TYR A 552 15.29 -28.75 7.25
N ASN A 553 15.08 -30.05 7.09
CA ASN A 553 14.94 -30.67 5.79
C ASN A 553 13.48 -30.63 5.30
N TYR A 554 13.29 -30.19 4.06
CA TYR A 554 11.97 -30.08 3.42
C TYR A 554 11.87 -30.89 2.12
N GLY A 555 12.91 -31.66 1.76
CA GLY A 555 13.02 -32.40 0.51
C GLY A 555 14.32 -32.11 -0.23
N ASN A 556 14.50 -32.78 -1.37
CA ASN A 556 15.54 -32.48 -2.34
C ASN A 556 14.93 -31.76 -3.55
N PHE A 557 15.66 -30.84 -4.17
CA PHE A 557 15.20 -30.03 -5.29
C PHE A 557 16.24 -30.04 -6.42
N GLU A 558 15.82 -30.51 -7.59
CA GLU A 558 16.58 -30.55 -8.84
C GLU A 558 15.78 -29.72 -9.85
N LEU A 559 16.11 -28.43 -9.93
CA LEU A 559 15.32 -27.40 -10.62
C LEU A 559 16.14 -26.84 -11.78
N HIS A 560 15.85 -27.28 -12.99
CA HIS A 560 16.58 -26.90 -14.19
C HIS A 560 15.65 -26.19 -15.17
N ASP A 561 16.18 -25.27 -15.99
CA ASP A 561 15.45 -24.66 -17.11
C ASP A 561 14.00 -24.28 -16.74
N THR A 562 13.86 -23.55 -15.63
CA THR A 562 12.57 -23.22 -15.03
C THR A 562 12.39 -21.72 -14.90
N ASP A 563 11.25 -21.20 -15.36
CA ASP A 563 10.87 -19.82 -15.13
C ASP A 563 10.03 -19.73 -13.85
N PHE A 564 10.57 -19.08 -12.81
CA PHE A 564 9.89 -18.86 -11.55
C PHE A 564 9.38 -17.43 -11.46
N ILE A 565 8.06 -17.24 -11.42
CA ILE A 565 7.40 -15.93 -11.31
C ILE A 565 6.76 -15.77 -9.94
N ASN A 566 7.14 -14.74 -9.20
CA ASN A 566 6.79 -14.53 -7.79
C ASN A 566 7.33 -15.65 -6.88
N LEU A 567 8.62 -15.93 -7.00
CA LEU A 567 9.35 -16.78 -6.06
C LEU A 567 9.61 -16.01 -4.75
N GLY A 568 9.38 -16.65 -3.61
CA GLY A 568 9.96 -16.22 -2.34
C GLY A 568 11.35 -16.84 -2.18
N ALA A 569 11.39 -18.14 -1.93
CA ALA A 569 12.63 -18.85 -1.68
C ALA A 569 12.64 -20.30 -2.18
N ILE A 570 13.83 -20.77 -2.56
CA ILE A 570 14.20 -22.17 -2.69
C ILE A 570 15.14 -22.52 -1.53
N GLY A 571 14.72 -23.43 -0.64
CA GLY A 571 15.46 -23.75 0.57
C GLY A 571 15.14 -25.11 1.19
N SER A 572 16.19 -25.84 1.55
CA SER A 572 16.14 -27.13 2.25
C SER A 572 17.43 -27.38 3.02
N GLY A 573 17.37 -28.16 4.09
CA GLY A 573 18.47 -28.28 5.02
C GLY A 573 18.74 -29.68 5.56
N TYR A 574 19.75 -29.79 6.41
CA TYR A 574 20.11 -31.06 7.03
C TYR A 574 18.98 -31.56 7.93
N GLY A 575 18.56 -32.81 7.73
CA GLY A 575 17.53 -33.46 8.53
C GLY A 575 17.99 -34.76 9.16
N TYR A 576 17.22 -35.26 10.12
CA TYR A 576 17.50 -36.55 10.78
C TYR A 576 17.54 -37.72 9.78
N TYR A 577 16.64 -37.71 8.79
CA TYR A 577 16.47 -38.77 7.79
C TYR A 577 17.14 -38.49 6.45
N ASN A 578 17.34 -37.22 6.12
CA ASN A 578 18.02 -36.78 4.91
C ASN A 578 19.22 -35.91 5.30
N ARG A 579 20.39 -36.54 5.32
CA ARG A 579 21.64 -35.95 5.83
C ARG A 579 22.42 -35.18 4.78
N ASN A 580 22.05 -35.31 3.51
CA ASN A 580 22.71 -34.65 2.39
C ASN A 580 21.60 -34.02 1.53
N PRO A 581 20.99 -32.90 1.96
CA PRO A 581 19.96 -32.24 1.16
C PRO A 581 20.55 -31.81 -0.19
N VAL A 582 19.77 -31.96 -1.27
CA VAL A 582 20.15 -31.53 -2.61
C VAL A 582 19.35 -30.28 -2.98
N ILE A 583 20.04 -29.22 -3.41
CA ILE A 583 19.45 -28.05 -4.08
C ILE A 583 20.30 -27.71 -5.29
N HIS A 584 19.86 -28.17 -6.45
CA HIS A 584 20.44 -27.80 -7.73
C HIS A 584 19.44 -26.90 -8.45
N VAL A 585 19.84 -25.67 -8.73
CA VAL A 585 19.05 -24.69 -9.48
C VAL A 585 19.90 -24.22 -10.64
N THR A 586 19.58 -24.61 -11.87
CA THR A 586 20.39 -24.24 -13.03
C THR A 586 19.57 -23.76 -14.21
N ASP A 587 20.19 -22.92 -15.05
CA ASP A 587 19.64 -22.47 -16.33
C ASP A 587 18.24 -21.82 -16.22
N SER A 588 17.90 -21.28 -15.05
CA SER A 588 16.54 -20.86 -14.70
C SER A 588 16.41 -19.34 -14.65
N THR A 589 15.22 -18.82 -14.94
CA THR A 589 14.85 -17.41 -14.69
C THR A 589 14.13 -17.33 -13.36
N ILE A 590 14.59 -16.46 -12.47
CA ILE A 590 14.05 -16.32 -11.12
C ILE A 590 13.60 -14.88 -10.91
N VAL A 591 12.29 -14.68 -10.85
CA VAL A 591 11.64 -13.40 -10.57
C VAL A 591 11.06 -13.44 -9.16
N SER A 592 11.65 -12.65 -8.27
CA SER A 592 11.16 -12.46 -6.91
C SER A 592 9.75 -11.87 -6.87
N TYR A 593 9.01 -12.17 -5.82
CA TYR A 593 7.68 -11.60 -5.59
C TYR A 593 7.70 -10.11 -5.20
N SER A 594 8.81 -9.64 -4.62
CA SER A 594 8.93 -8.29 -4.08
C SER A 594 9.32 -7.29 -5.18
N LEU A 595 8.52 -6.25 -5.36
CA LEU A 595 8.92 -5.05 -6.09
C LEU A 595 9.74 -4.20 -5.11
N ILE A 596 11.06 -4.38 -5.06
CA ILE A 596 11.87 -3.78 -4.00
C ILE A 596 11.99 -2.26 -4.19
N GLU A 597 11.32 -1.48 -3.34
CA GLU A 597 11.50 -0.03 -3.21
C GLU A 597 12.16 0.30 -1.86
N SER A 598 13.47 0.07 -1.78
CA SER A 598 14.39 0.41 -0.65
C SER A 598 14.14 -0.28 0.69
N LEU A 599 15.15 -0.99 1.22
CA LEU A 599 15.06 -1.64 2.54
C LEU A 599 16.30 -1.37 3.41
N GLN A 600 16.09 -1.38 4.73
CA GLN A 600 17.13 -1.33 5.75
C GLN A 600 17.57 -2.74 6.23
N SER A 601 16.86 -3.80 5.82
CA SER A 601 17.09 -5.19 6.23
C SER A 601 16.53 -6.18 5.21
N VAL A 602 17.16 -7.35 5.09
CA VAL A 602 16.76 -8.47 4.21
C VAL A 602 16.00 -9.53 5.02
N TYR A 603 14.78 -9.86 4.62
CA TYR A 603 14.02 -10.99 5.14
C TYR A 603 14.36 -12.29 4.41
N PRO A 604 14.26 -13.47 5.05
CA PRO A 604 14.56 -14.76 4.40
C PRO A 604 13.79 -15.01 3.10
N GLU A 605 12.55 -14.54 2.99
CA GLU A 605 11.71 -14.67 1.79
C GLU A 605 12.16 -13.76 0.65
N GLU A 606 13.01 -12.77 0.91
CA GLU A 606 13.62 -11.88 -0.10
C GLU A 606 14.95 -12.48 -0.64
N ILE A 607 15.31 -13.68 -0.17
CA ILE A 607 16.47 -14.45 -0.59
C ILE A 607 16.02 -15.60 -1.48
N CYS A 608 16.24 -15.44 -2.78
CA CYS A 608 15.70 -16.33 -3.80
C CYS A 608 16.19 -17.79 -3.68
N VAL A 609 17.48 -18.01 -3.39
CA VAL A 609 18.03 -19.35 -3.10
C VAL A 609 18.84 -19.31 -1.82
N GLN A 610 18.54 -20.22 -0.88
CA GLN A 610 19.18 -20.18 0.43
C GLN A 610 19.47 -21.54 1.04
N SER A 611 20.62 -21.61 1.74
CA SER A 611 20.99 -22.78 2.53
C SER A 611 20.17 -22.91 3.81
N ALA A 612 19.59 -24.07 4.08
CA ALA A 612 18.92 -24.32 5.35
C ALA A 612 19.80 -25.19 6.30
N GLY A 613 20.10 -24.72 7.51
CA GLY A 613 20.68 -25.56 8.59
C GLY A 613 22.20 -25.69 8.71
N ASN A 614 22.61 -26.69 9.50
CA ASN A 614 23.88 -26.72 10.28
C ASN A 614 25.02 -27.59 9.69
N ASP A 615 24.82 -28.27 8.57
CA ASP A 615 25.79 -29.23 7.98
C ASP A 615 25.71 -29.25 6.44
N TYR A 616 26.74 -29.80 5.79
CA TYR A 616 26.91 -29.82 4.32
C TYR A 616 25.73 -30.47 3.59
N GLY A 617 25.20 -29.77 2.58
CA GLY A 617 24.35 -30.37 1.53
C GLY A 617 25.06 -30.36 0.17
N ASP A 618 24.40 -30.90 -0.85
CA ASP A 618 24.82 -30.80 -2.25
C ASP A 618 24.09 -29.61 -2.90
N TRP A 619 24.83 -28.53 -3.18
CA TRP A 619 24.28 -27.25 -3.62
C TRP A 619 24.93 -26.80 -4.92
N ILE A 620 24.12 -26.60 -5.95
CA ILE A 620 24.55 -26.06 -7.25
C ILE A 620 23.58 -24.95 -7.62
N VAL A 621 24.11 -23.74 -7.83
CA VAL A 621 23.34 -22.62 -8.37
C VAL A 621 24.16 -22.05 -9.52
N ASP A 622 23.78 -22.37 -10.75
CA ASP A 622 24.60 -22.09 -11.93
C ASP A 622 23.77 -21.61 -13.13
N ASN A 623 24.32 -20.69 -13.90
CA ASN A 623 23.72 -20.14 -15.12
C ASN A 623 22.25 -19.63 -15.00
N ASN A 624 21.86 -19.11 -13.84
CA ASN A 624 20.52 -18.54 -13.63
C ASN A 624 20.49 -17.02 -13.87
N VAL A 625 19.32 -16.50 -14.23
CA VAL A 625 19.02 -15.06 -14.28
C VAL A 625 18.13 -14.69 -13.10
N PHE A 626 18.51 -13.68 -12.32
CA PHE A 626 17.75 -13.24 -11.15
C PHE A 626 17.22 -11.82 -11.36
N TYR A 627 15.93 -11.63 -11.11
CA TYR A 627 15.24 -10.35 -11.11
C TYR A 627 14.61 -10.08 -9.74
N ASP A 628 14.84 -8.86 -9.23
CA ASP A 628 14.18 -8.34 -8.03
C ASP A 628 14.41 -9.17 -6.74
N CYS A 629 15.44 -10.03 -6.75
CA CYS A 629 15.94 -10.67 -5.54
C CYS A 629 16.80 -9.67 -4.77
N GLU A 630 16.45 -9.38 -3.51
CA GLU A 630 17.29 -8.56 -2.63
C GLU A 630 18.66 -9.23 -2.44
N VAL A 631 18.63 -10.56 -2.28
CA VAL A 631 19.81 -11.41 -2.32
C VAL A 631 19.51 -12.60 -3.23
N ALA A 632 20.25 -12.74 -4.32
CA ALA A 632 20.07 -13.87 -5.25
C ALA A 632 20.35 -15.22 -4.58
N VAL A 633 21.49 -15.34 -3.87
CA VAL A 633 21.91 -16.56 -3.19
C VAL A 633 22.51 -16.24 -1.83
N MET A 634 22.02 -16.89 -0.76
CA MET A 634 22.63 -16.81 0.57
C MET A 634 22.96 -18.20 1.12
N THR A 635 24.22 -18.39 1.50
CA THR A 635 24.59 -19.50 2.38
C THR A 635 24.71 -18.98 3.80
N TYR A 636 23.98 -19.55 4.75
CA TYR A 636 24.07 -19.22 6.16
C TYR A 636 25.26 -19.95 6.79
N PRO A 637 26.32 -19.24 7.23
CA PRO A 637 27.35 -19.83 8.07
C PRO A 637 26.83 -19.95 9.52
N ASN A 638 27.22 -21.04 10.17
CA ASN A 638 26.84 -21.42 11.53
C ASN A 638 27.01 -20.28 12.58
N PHE A 639 25.92 -19.87 13.27
CA PHE A 639 25.97 -18.95 14.43
C PHE A 639 26.39 -19.68 15.75
N TYR A 640 26.41 -21.01 15.76
CA TYR A 640 26.73 -21.88 16.90
C TYR A 640 28.06 -22.67 16.76
N ALA A 641 28.97 -22.25 15.88
CA ALA A 641 30.27 -22.91 15.65
C ALA A 641 31.24 -22.89 16.86
N THR A 642 30.80 -22.45 18.05
CA THR A 642 31.61 -22.37 19.27
C THR A 642 31.11 -23.27 20.42
N SER A 643 30.02 -24.02 20.26
CA SER A 643 29.53 -24.93 21.31
C SER A 643 30.33 -26.25 21.32
N PRO A 644 31.00 -26.63 22.43
CA PRO A 644 31.71 -27.91 22.54
C PRO A 644 30.82 -29.15 22.44
N ALA A 645 29.48 -28.98 22.41
CA ALA A 645 28.50 -30.06 22.31
C ALA A 645 28.09 -30.38 20.85
N TYR A 646 28.44 -29.54 19.87
CA TYR A 646 28.14 -29.74 18.45
C TYR A 646 29.43 -29.73 17.64
N SER A 647 29.82 -30.88 17.11
CA SER A 647 31.01 -31.06 16.27
C SER A 647 30.77 -30.71 14.80
N GLY A 648 30.13 -29.57 14.52
CA GLY A 648 29.89 -29.09 13.16
C GLY A 648 31.11 -28.37 12.59
N THR A 649 31.68 -28.88 11.51
CA THR A 649 32.69 -28.20 10.69
C THR A 649 31.99 -27.22 9.75
N GLY A 650 32.52 -25.99 9.61
CA GLY A 650 31.94 -24.95 8.76
C GLY A 650 31.82 -25.34 7.29
N THR A 651 30.92 -24.67 6.57
CA THR A 651 30.70 -24.80 5.13
C THR A 651 31.99 -24.56 4.34
N ASP A 652 32.41 -25.55 3.55
CA ASP A 652 33.48 -25.45 2.57
C ASP A 652 32.88 -25.81 1.19
N ALA A 653 33.13 -24.96 0.20
CA ALA A 653 32.70 -25.02 -1.20
C ALA A 653 31.20 -24.80 -1.54
N THR A 654 30.78 -23.54 -1.64
CA THR A 654 29.90 -23.10 -2.73
C THR A 654 30.75 -22.72 -3.94
N THR A 655 30.59 -23.42 -5.06
CA THR A 655 31.14 -23.00 -6.36
C THR A 655 30.14 -22.07 -7.05
N ALA A 656 30.27 -20.77 -6.82
CA ALA A 656 29.64 -19.75 -7.65
C ALA A 656 30.68 -19.27 -8.70
N PRO A 657 30.48 -19.50 -10.01
CA PRO A 657 31.34 -18.90 -11.01
C PRO A 657 31.16 -17.38 -11.02
N THR A 658 32.28 -16.69 -11.23
CA THR A 658 32.47 -15.23 -11.24
C THR A 658 31.36 -14.44 -11.94
N TYR A 659 30.74 -13.52 -11.19
CA TYR A 659 29.86 -12.46 -11.69
C TYR A 659 30.47 -11.70 -12.88
N ARG A 660 29.76 -11.68 -14.02
CA ARG A 660 29.76 -10.50 -14.90
C ARG A 660 28.70 -9.56 -14.36
N SER A 661 29.11 -8.57 -13.57
CA SER A 661 28.28 -7.43 -13.23
C SER A 661 27.99 -6.62 -14.51
N GLY A 662 26.89 -6.95 -15.19
CA GLY A 662 26.22 -6.03 -16.08
C GLY A 662 25.09 -5.39 -15.30
N PHE A 663 25.39 -4.31 -14.58
CA PHE A 663 24.34 -3.35 -14.25
C PHE A 663 23.99 -2.64 -15.55
N THR A 664 22.80 -2.91 -16.07
CA THR A 664 22.03 -2.00 -16.92
C THR A 664 20.71 -1.78 -16.23
#